data_AF-H5SIJ9-F1
#
_entry.id   AF-H5SIJ9-F1
#
_cell.length_a   1.000
_cell.length_b   1.000
_cell.length_c   1.000
_cell.angle_alpha   90.00
_cell.angle_beta   90.00
_cell.angle_gamma   90.00
#
_symmetry.space_group_name_H-M   'P 1'
#
loop_
_entity.id
_entity.type
_entity.pdbx_description
1 polymer ?
#
loop_
_entity_poly.entity_id
_entity_poly.type
_entity_poly.pdbx_seq_one_letter_code
_entity_poly.pdbx_strand_id
1 'polypeptide(L)'
;MPGDPLREKVNQVHEQIALLQQRATKLRQDLDWHSSVNPTALEQELASCQDRAQELTAQLQSLDAEIVQLQDWLPGTVTFLANWNDQTRGGALPAQSLTLQRIPQGVPEELASSLTTAEQSWWQEIAASQQNKQRMREDLSNVEGELTRLRQALGQSEAHYGELQKELGELRTRESSLSEAIAWYDSIREPDLSGQLADTKSRCDRLSAECAAVQAEIARLQRELTELEKHIGSLWNPLNWLSSQQSKLRLCRRKLVPRLRRLELARDSCHRQLQLWQCRQAELQQTLQRYRAFDRAASAVELSHTQQEIARLTAETQVAEQRCRTLKESLENRSAERDSLMRQQAALQSRIEGLYREILRHRQSQIEKALASRRPQRTALAAELQQAESRSQEIRRILERYYALDPAACRAELDQTQEQLAHLHQRLQRLDGLIRRRDAELAPLLKKANQLEQELNGAQADLRKARQLEQRLSSAPNGHSRSQIHDECEKYFGDGRPRKVIADRERRIFQIESALEKIQDRIERIRELHLRMTEVEYLVIDGNNCCYQGEDFIGLAALRALLPELRTQGYRVAVIFDGSICPMLKLRAAEVKEQLGNGVIFHIVPSRQSADETILRLANDDPHAFVLSNDRFREYPESPVVQQGRLIRHEIVDGQMLVRSLGIQVKFRAAEAS
;
A
#
# COMPACT_ATOMS: atom_id res chain seq x y z
N MET A 1 -21.37 65.83 15.86
CA MET A 1 -20.22 66.40 16.58
C MET A 1 -19.34 65.26 17.08
N PRO A 2 -18.41 64.73 16.28
CA PRO A 2 -17.19 64.16 16.85
C PRO A 2 -16.50 65.27 17.67
N GLY A 3 -16.09 64.97 18.90
CA GLY A 3 -15.41 65.93 19.79
C GLY A 3 -16.22 66.50 20.95
N ASP A 4 -17.32 65.87 21.40
CA ASP A 4 -17.90 66.17 22.73
C ASP A 4 -17.15 65.34 23.80
N PRO A 5 -16.27 65.94 24.62
CA PRO A 5 -15.42 65.19 25.54
C PRO A 5 -16.21 64.40 26.59
N LEU A 6 -17.45 64.82 26.90
CA LEU A 6 -18.32 64.11 27.84
C LEU A 6 -18.81 62.78 27.26
N ARG A 7 -19.20 62.78 25.97
CA ARG A 7 -19.68 61.58 25.28
C ARG A 7 -18.55 60.58 25.03
N GLU A 8 -17.33 61.06 24.84
CA GLU A 8 -16.15 60.21 24.71
C GLU A 8 -15.83 59.49 26.02
N LYS A 9 -15.87 60.18 27.17
CA LYS A 9 -15.74 59.54 28.50
C LYS A 9 -16.83 58.48 28.75
N VAL A 10 -18.07 58.73 28.31
CA VAL A 10 -19.15 57.73 28.38
C VAL A 10 -18.85 56.49 27.54
N ASN A 11 -18.37 56.66 26.31
CA ASN A 11 -18.02 55.55 25.43
C ASN A 11 -16.88 54.70 26.02
N GLN A 12 -15.85 55.32 26.58
CA GLN A 12 -14.76 54.61 27.25
C GLN A 12 -15.25 53.74 28.42
N VAL A 13 -16.19 54.25 29.24
CA VAL A 13 -16.79 53.48 30.34
C VAL A 13 -17.64 52.32 29.81
N HIS A 14 -18.39 52.50 28.72
CA HIS A 14 -19.14 51.42 28.08
C HIS A 14 -18.23 50.29 27.56
N GLU A 15 -17.11 50.62 26.93
CA GLU A 15 -16.14 49.62 26.45
C GLU A 15 -15.54 48.80 27.61
N GLN A 16 -15.19 49.46 28.71
CA GLN A 16 -14.69 48.79 29.91
C GLN A 16 -15.74 47.86 30.52
N ILE A 17 -17.01 48.30 30.60
CA ILE A 17 -18.12 47.47 31.06
C ILE A 17 -18.27 46.23 30.17
N ALA A 18 -18.24 46.38 28.85
CA ALA A 18 -18.38 45.26 27.92
C ALA A 18 -17.27 44.20 28.10
N LEU A 19 -16.01 44.63 28.25
CA LEU A 19 -14.88 43.74 28.48
C LEU A 19 -15.02 42.95 29.80
N LEU A 20 -15.39 43.64 30.88
CA LEU A 20 -15.58 43.00 32.19
C LEU A 20 -16.79 42.07 32.21
N GLN A 21 -17.87 42.41 31.50
CA GLN A 21 -19.04 41.52 31.34
C GLN A 21 -18.67 40.23 30.59
N GLN A 22 -17.86 40.32 29.53
CA GLN A 22 -17.38 39.15 28.81
C GLN A 22 -16.52 38.26 29.72
N ARG A 23 -15.61 38.87 30.50
CA ARG A 23 -14.78 38.15 31.48
C ARG A 23 -15.64 37.46 32.55
N ALA A 24 -16.60 38.16 33.13
CA ALA A 24 -17.52 37.60 34.13
C ALA A 24 -18.35 36.43 33.56
N THR A 25 -18.78 36.53 32.30
CA THR A 25 -19.53 35.47 31.62
C THR A 25 -18.68 34.21 31.45
N LYS A 26 -17.41 34.36 31.04
CA LYS A 26 -16.48 33.25 30.91
C LYS A 26 -16.21 32.56 32.25
N LEU A 27 -15.95 33.33 33.30
CA LEU A 27 -15.72 32.80 34.65
C LEU A 27 -16.93 32.02 35.17
N ARG A 28 -18.15 32.50 34.91
CA ARG A 28 -19.39 31.77 35.25
C ARG A 28 -19.48 30.45 34.49
N GLN A 29 -19.24 30.45 33.18
CA GLN A 29 -19.24 29.23 32.37
C GLN A 29 -18.21 28.20 32.86
N ASP A 30 -17.01 28.64 33.25
CA ASP A 30 -15.98 27.74 33.79
C ASP A 30 -16.38 27.15 35.15
N LEU A 31 -16.99 27.94 36.03
CA LEU A 31 -17.53 27.46 37.32
C LEU A 31 -18.70 26.51 37.14
N ASP A 32 -19.65 26.84 36.25
CA ASP A 32 -20.80 25.99 35.93
C ASP A 32 -20.31 24.65 35.35
N TRP A 33 -19.38 24.69 34.40
CA TRP A 33 -18.74 23.49 33.85
C TRP A 33 -18.08 22.65 34.96
N HIS A 34 -17.25 23.25 35.81
CA HIS A 34 -16.57 22.53 36.91
C HIS A 34 -17.59 21.88 37.87
N SER A 35 -18.68 22.55 38.21
CA SER A 35 -19.73 21.98 39.07
C SER A 35 -20.56 20.88 38.40
N SER A 36 -20.66 20.88 37.07
CA SER A 36 -21.37 19.84 36.32
C SER A 36 -20.57 18.56 36.15
N VAL A 37 -19.24 18.63 36.28
CA VAL A 37 -18.35 17.48 36.13
C VAL A 37 -18.32 16.66 37.42
N ASN A 38 -18.54 15.36 37.30
CA ASN A 38 -18.36 14.40 38.39
C ASN A 38 -17.00 13.69 38.21
N PRO A 39 -15.92 14.15 38.89
CA PRO A 39 -14.58 13.60 38.70
C PRO A 39 -14.50 12.13 39.12
N THR A 40 -15.19 11.72 40.19
CA THR A 40 -15.16 10.35 40.68
C THR A 40 -15.79 9.37 39.69
N ALA A 41 -16.89 9.75 39.05
CA ALA A 41 -17.51 8.93 38.01
C ALA A 41 -16.59 8.80 36.78
N LEU A 42 -15.93 9.89 36.38
CA LEU A 42 -14.96 9.89 35.28
C LEU A 42 -13.71 9.07 35.59
N GLU A 43 -13.20 9.10 36.82
CA GLU A 43 -12.07 8.28 37.26
C GLU A 43 -12.40 6.79 37.23
N GLN A 44 -13.61 6.41 37.65
CA GLN A 44 -14.11 5.04 37.55
C GLN A 44 -14.26 4.60 36.09
N GLU A 45 -14.82 5.46 35.24
CA GLU A 45 -14.93 5.20 33.80
C GLU A 45 -13.54 5.07 33.14
N LEU A 46 -12.57 5.90 33.54
CA LEU A 46 -11.19 5.85 33.06
C LEU A 46 -10.51 4.53 33.44
N ALA A 47 -10.67 4.08 34.70
CA ALA A 47 -10.16 2.80 35.16
C ALA A 47 -10.78 1.64 34.35
N SER A 48 -12.11 1.66 34.18
CA SER A 48 -12.82 0.65 33.37
C SER A 48 -12.35 0.61 31.92
N CYS A 49 -12.13 1.77 31.29
CA CYS A 49 -11.59 1.84 29.93
C CYS A 49 -10.16 1.29 29.84
N GLN A 50 -9.32 1.54 30.85
CA GLN A 50 -7.95 1.03 30.90
C GLN A 50 -7.90 -0.48 31.10
N ASP A 51 -8.72 -1.02 32.00
CA ASP A 51 -8.85 -2.47 32.21
C ASP A 51 -9.32 -3.16 30.93
N ARG A 52 -10.33 -2.57 30.25
CA ARG A 52 -10.82 -3.08 28.96
C ARG A 52 -9.74 -3.03 27.88
N ALA A 53 -8.95 -1.96 27.81
CA ALA A 53 -7.85 -1.86 26.84
C ALA A 53 -6.76 -2.92 27.10
N GLN A 54 -6.43 -3.21 28.36
CA GLN A 54 -5.50 -4.27 28.72
C GLN A 54 -6.03 -5.66 28.31
N GLU A 55 -7.31 -5.93 28.60
CA GLU A 55 -7.96 -7.18 28.21
C GLU A 55 -7.96 -7.36 26.69
N LEU A 56 -8.37 -6.34 25.94
CA LEU A 56 -8.38 -6.34 24.47
C LEU A 56 -6.97 -6.53 23.88
N THR A 57 -5.96 -5.92 24.50
CA THR A 57 -4.56 -6.09 24.09
C THR A 57 -4.11 -7.55 24.25
N ALA A 58 -4.42 -8.19 25.39
CA ALA A 58 -4.11 -9.59 25.61
C ALA A 58 -4.83 -10.51 24.62
N GLN A 59 -6.11 -10.25 24.33
CA GLN A 59 -6.89 -10.99 23.33
C GLN A 59 -6.31 -10.83 21.92
N LEU A 60 -5.90 -9.62 21.53
CA LEU A 60 -5.25 -9.36 20.25
C LEU A 60 -3.90 -10.08 20.13
N GLN A 61 -3.07 -10.08 21.18
CA GLN A 61 -1.80 -10.81 21.18
C GLN A 61 -2.00 -12.32 21.00
N SER A 62 -2.97 -12.89 21.71
CA SER A 62 -3.33 -14.30 21.57
C SER A 62 -3.79 -14.61 20.14
N LEU A 63 -4.67 -13.78 19.58
CA LEU A 63 -5.21 -13.98 18.24
C LEU A 63 -4.18 -13.77 17.13
N ASP A 64 -3.26 -12.81 17.29
CA ASP A 64 -2.16 -12.58 16.37
C ASP A 64 -1.19 -13.78 16.36
N ALA A 65 -0.90 -14.35 17.53
CA ALA A 65 -0.10 -15.57 17.64
C ALA A 65 -0.77 -16.74 16.91
N GLU A 66 -2.08 -16.94 17.08
CA GLU A 66 -2.84 -17.96 16.34
C GLU A 66 -2.76 -17.75 14.82
N ILE A 67 -2.94 -16.51 14.36
CA ILE A 67 -2.91 -16.18 12.93
C ILE A 67 -1.53 -16.48 12.32
N VAL A 68 -0.44 -16.12 13.01
CA VAL A 68 0.92 -16.40 12.56
C VAL A 68 1.17 -17.90 12.49
N GLN A 69 0.80 -18.65 13.53
CA GLN A 69 0.92 -20.12 13.53
C GLN A 69 0.17 -20.78 12.37
N LEU A 70 -1.05 -20.31 12.06
CA LEU A 70 -1.83 -20.81 10.92
C LEU A 70 -1.18 -20.48 9.57
N GLN A 71 -0.53 -19.32 9.43
CA GLN A 71 0.16 -18.91 8.19
C GLN A 71 1.42 -19.74 7.94
N ASP A 72 2.20 -20.01 8.99
CA ASP A 72 3.44 -20.79 8.90
C ASP A 72 3.18 -22.29 8.68
N TRP A 73 1.99 -22.76 9.04
CA TRP A 73 1.67 -24.17 8.98
C TRP A 73 1.58 -24.74 7.55
N LEU A 74 1.04 -23.99 6.59
CA LEU A 74 0.87 -24.49 5.21
C LEU A 74 2.23 -24.76 4.52
N PRO A 75 3.20 -23.82 4.54
CA PRO A 75 4.55 -24.10 4.04
C PRO A 75 5.24 -25.26 4.76
N GLY A 76 5.09 -25.35 6.09
CA GLY A 76 5.61 -26.45 6.88
C GLY A 76 5.04 -27.81 6.47
N THR A 77 3.73 -27.85 6.17
CA THR A 77 3.05 -29.05 5.69
C THR A 77 3.54 -29.47 4.29
N VAL A 78 3.69 -28.52 3.36
CA VAL A 78 4.21 -28.81 2.02
C VAL A 78 5.60 -29.43 2.10
N THR A 79 6.48 -28.83 2.90
CA THR A 79 7.85 -29.31 3.10
C THR A 79 7.88 -30.71 3.70
N PHE A 80 7.03 -30.95 4.71
CA PHE A 80 6.90 -32.27 5.34
C PHE A 80 6.43 -33.34 4.34
N LEU A 81 5.38 -33.07 3.56
CA LEU A 81 4.84 -34.03 2.58
C LEU A 81 5.82 -34.30 1.43
N ALA A 82 6.57 -33.30 0.99
CA ALA A 82 7.63 -33.47 -0.01
C ALA A 82 8.74 -34.41 0.51
N ASN A 83 9.26 -34.13 1.72
CA ASN A 83 10.27 -34.97 2.36
C ASN A 83 9.77 -36.40 2.59
N TRP A 84 8.51 -36.56 2.99
CA TRP A 84 7.93 -37.87 3.22
C TRP A 84 7.79 -38.66 1.90
N ASN A 85 7.32 -38.02 0.83
CA ASN A 85 7.24 -38.64 -0.49
C ASN A 85 8.62 -39.11 -0.97
N ASP A 86 9.66 -38.30 -0.79
CA ASP A 86 11.03 -38.67 -1.17
C ASP A 86 11.59 -39.82 -0.31
N GLN A 87 11.34 -39.84 1.00
CA GLN A 87 11.72 -40.97 1.86
C GLN A 87 11.02 -42.28 1.45
N THR A 88 9.75 -42.22 1.04
CA THR A 88 9.00 -43.41 0.59
C THR A 88 9.46 -43.94 -0.78
N ARG A 89 10.18 -43.14 -1.57
CA ARG A 89 10.77 -43.63 -2.83
C ARG A 89 11.90 -44.63 -2.57
N GLY A 90 12.62 -44.50 -1.44
CA GLY A 90 13.84 -45.25 -1.13
C GLY A 90 13.72 -46.53 -0.28
N GLY A 91 12.57 -46.82 0.37
CA GLY A 91 12.45 -48.02 1.21
C GLY A 91 11.18 -48.10 2.07
N ALA A 92 10.97 -49.27 2.69
CA ALA A 92 9.83 -49.54 3.57
C ALA A 92 9.90 -48.69 4.84
N LEU A 93 8.82 -47.96 5.13
CA LEU A 93 8.67 -47.21 6.37
C LEU A 93 8.06 -48.09 7.48
N PRO A 94 8.47 -47.89 8.74
CA PRO A 94 7.82 -48.53 9.87
C PRO A 94 6.37 -48.03 10.01
N ALA A 95 5.46 -48.97 10.26
CA ALA A 95 4.02 -48.74 10.43
C ALA A 95 3.65 -47.74 11.55
N GLN A 96 4.60 -47.38 12.42
CA GLN A 96 4.42 -46.41 13.50
C GLN A 96 4.32 -44.95 13.03
N SER A 97 4.62 -44.63 11.76
CA SER A 97 4.50 -43.26 11.22
C SER A 97 3.09 -42.90 10.73
N LEU A 98 2.13 -43.83 10.78
CA LEU A 98 0.78 -43.65 10.25
C LEU A 98 -0.18 -42.91 11.18
N THR A 99 0.24 -42.64 12.40
CA THR A 99 -0.54 -41.92 13.40
C THR A 99 0.26 -40.72 13.90
N LEU A 100 -0.29 -39.52 13.67
CA LEU A 100 -0.06 -38.30 14.48
C LEU A 100 1.20 -37.44 14.27
N GLN A 101 1.72 -37.20 13.07
CA GLN A 101 2.84 -36.25 12.92
C GLN A 101 2.65 -35.24 11.80
N ARG A 102 2.53 -33.93 12.05
CA ARG A 102 2.41 -33.14 13.29
C ARG A 102 1.49 -31.98 12.94
N ILE A 103 0.30 -31.93 13.52
CA ILE A 103 -0.37 -30.64 13.64
C ILE A 103 0.54 -29.84 14.59
N PRO A 104 1.06 -28.66 14.18
CA PRO A 104 1.94 -27.86 15.03
C PRO A 104 1.32 -27.64 16.41
N GLN A 105 2.16 -27.61 17.45
CA GLN A 105 1.69 -27.19 18.76
C GLN A 105 1.17 -25.76 18.67
N GLY A 106 -0.06 -25.53 19.15
CA GLY A 106 -0.73 -24.22 19.08
C GLY A 106 -1.84 -24.10 18.03
N VAL A 107 -2.00 -25.08 17.13
CA VAL A 107 -3.18 -25.12 16.25
C VAL A 107 -4.45 -25.33 17.10
N PRO A 108 -5.54 -24.58 16.84
CA PRO A 108 -6.80 -24.74 17.56
C PRO A 108 -7.31 -26.18 17.56
N GLU A 109 -7.76 -26.68 18.71
CA GLU A 109 -8.17 -28.08 18.92
C GLU A 109 -9.33 -28.51 18.00
N GLU A 110 -10.24 -27.60 17.70
CA GLU A 110 -11.33 -27.80 16.72
C GLU A 110 -10.81 -28.04 15.30
N LEU A 111 -9.78 -27.28 14.88
CA LEU A 111 -9.16 -27.45 13.57
C LEU A 111 -8.34 -28.75 13.53
N ALA A 112 -7.67 -29.07 14.63
CA ALA A 112 -6.86 -30.27 14.77
C ALA A 112 -7.71 -31.55 14.68
N SER A 113 -8.82 -31.59 15.41
CA SER A 113 -9.77 -32.71 15.40
C SER A 113 -10.44 -32.88 14.02
N SER A 114 -10.91 -31.78 13.42
CA SER A 114 -11.53 -31.81 12.08
C SER A 114 -10.61 -32.40 11.01
N LEU A 115 -9.34 -32.00 11.00
CA LEU A 115 -8.36 -32.50 10.03
C LEU A 115 -7.98 -33.95 10.28
N THR A 116 -7.82 -34.33 11.55
CA THR A 116 -7.45 -35.71 11.92
C THR A 116 -8.53 -36.69 11.47
N THR A 117 -9.81 -36.38 11.70
CA THR A 117 -10.92 -37.25 11.29
C THR A 117 -11.08 -37.31 9.77
N ALA A 118 -10.95 -36.18 9.07
CA ALA A 118 -11.12 -36.12 7.62
C ALA A 118 -10.00 -36.85 6.86
N GLU A 119 -8.75 -36.69 7.30
CA GLU A 119 -7.58 -37.21 6.58
C GLU A 119 -7.26 -38.68 6.87
N GLN A 120 -7.82 -39.25 7.95
CA GLN A 120 -7.51 -40.61 8.38
C GLN A 120 -7.72 -41.65 7.26
N SER A 121 -8.79 -41.50 6.48
CA SER A 121 -9.09 -42.39 5.35
C SER A 121 -8.03 -42.31 4.24
N TRP A 122 -7.57 -41.10 3.89
CA TRP A 122 -6.50 -40.90 2.90
C TRP A 122 -5.17 -41.48 3.37
N TRP A 123 -4.83 -41.32 4.66
CA TRP A 123 -3.62 -41.90 5.22
C TRP A 123 -3.62 -43.42 5.20
N GLN A 124 -4.75 -44.05 5.50
CA GLN A 124 -4.93 -45.50 5.39
C GLN A 124 -4.77 -45.98 3.94
N GLU A 125 -5.34 -45.25 2.98
CA GLU A 125 -5.23 -45.59 1.55
C GLU A 125 -3.79 -45.44 1.03
N ILE A 126 -3.07 -44.40 1.46
CA ILE A 126 -1.64 -44.22 1.14
C ILE A 126 -0.83 -45.40 1.67
N ALA A 127 -1.05 -45.82 2.93
CA ALA A 127 -0.35 -46.97 3.51
C ALA A 127 -0.60 -48.27 2.74
N ALA A 128 -1.86 -48.56 2.43
CA ALA A 128 -2.25 -49.74 1.66
C ALA A 128 -1.61 -49.72 0.26
N SER A 129 -1.63 -48.57 -0.41
CA SER A 129 -1.03 -48.38 -1.74
C SER A 129 0.49 -48.56 -1.72
N GLN A 130 1.17 -48.08 -0.68
CA GLN A 130 2.61 -48.27 -0.49
C GLN A 130 2.97 -49.74 -0.23
N GLN A 131 2.19 -50.44 0.59
CA GLN A 131 2.38 -51.87 0.81
C GLN A 131 2.20 -52.68 -0.47
N ASN A 132 1.17 -52.33 -1.27
CA ASN A 132 0.96 -52.97 -2.57
C ASN A 132 2.13 -52.72 -3.53
N LYS A 133 2.58 -51.47 -3.64
CA LYS A 133 3.75 -51.10 -4.45
C LYS A 133 5.01 -51.89 -4.06
N GLN A 134 5.22 -52.17 -2.77
CA GLN A 134 6.35 -52.97 -2.31
C GLN A 134 6.25 -54.43 -2.75
N ARG A 135 5.07 -55.07 -2.62
CA ARG A 135 4.84 -56.42 -3.12
C ARG A 135 5.09 -56.51 -4.63
N MET A 136 4.63 -55.52 -5.39
CA MET A 136 4.84 -55.49 -6.84
C MET A 136 6.31 -55.33 -7.24
N ARG A 137 7.14 -54.68 -6.43
CA ARG A 137 8.60 -54.65 -6.66
C ARG A 137 9.22 -56.03 -6.50
N GLU A 138 8.76 -56.79 -5.51
CA GLU A 138 9.22 -58.16 -5.28
C GLU A 138 8.79 -59.07 -6.44
N ASP A 139 7.55 -58.95 -6.90
CA ASP A 139 7.05 -59.68 -8.07
C ASP A 139 7.81 -59.30 -9.34
N LEU A 140 8.09 -58.02 -9.58
CA LEU A 140 8.91 -57.55 -10.70
C LEU A 140 10.31 -58.17 -10.68
N SER A 141 10.97 -58.15 -9.52
CA SER A 141 12.29 -58.78 -9.34
C SER A 141 12.26 -60.27 -9.67
N ASN A 142 11.22 -60.97 -9.22
CA ASN A 142 11.03 -62.40 -9.52
C ASN A 142 10.84 -62.64 -11.03
N VAL A 143 9.97 -61.88 -11.69
CA VAL A 143 9.72 -61.98 -13.14
C VAL A 143 10.98 -61.64 -13.95
N GLU A 144 11.75 -60.64 -13.55
CA GLU A 144 13.03 -60.29 -14.19
C GLU A 144 14.07 -61.41 -14.05
N GLY A 145 14.13 -62.05 -12.87
CA GLY A 145 14.94 -63.24 -12.64
C GLY A 145 14.52 -64.41 -13.54
N GLU A 146 13.22 -64.68 -13.68
CA GLU A 146 12.69 -65.72 -14.56
C GLU A 146 12.97 -65.43 -16.05
N LEU A 147 12.76 -64.19 -16.51
CA LEU A 147 13.07 -63.77 -17.87
C LEU A 147 14.54 -63.98 -18.22
N THR A 148 15.45 -63.72 -17.27
CA THR A 148 16.88 -63.95 -17.45
C THR A 148 17.19 -65.44 -17.63
N ARG A 149 16.58 -66.30 -16.80
CA ARG A 149 16.72 -67.77 -16.92
C ARG A 149 16.15 -68.29 -18.24
N LEU A 150 14.97 -67.82 -18.64
CA LEU A 150 14.33 -68.21 -19.90
C LEU A 150 15.16 -67.79 -21.13
N ARG A 151 15.72 -66.58 -21.14
CA ARG A 151 16.63 -66.11 -22.20
C ARG A 151 17.86 -66.99 -22.33
N GLN A 152 18.47 -67.36 -21.20
CA GLN A 152 19.63 -68.26 -21.20
C GLN A 152 19.25 -69.64 -21.73
N ALA A 153 18.13 -70.22 -21.29
CA ALA A 153 17.65 -71.52 -21.75
C ALA A 153 17.31 -71.51 -23.25
N LEU A 154 16.71 -70.42 -23.74
CA LEU A 154 16.41 -70.25 -25.17
C LEU A 154 17.71 -70.19 -25.99
N GLY A 155 18.69 -69.39 -25.57
CA GLY A 155 19.98 -69.31 -26.26
C GLY A 155 20.71 -70.65 -26.33
N GLN A 156 20.67 -71.44 -25.25
CA GLN A 156 21.23 -72.81 -25.24
C GLN A 156 20.49 -73.74 -26.21
N SER A 157 19.15 -73.66 -26.24
CA SER A 157 18.33 -74.50 -27.13
C SER A 157 18.48 -74.12 -28.61
N GLU A 158 18.59 -72.83 -28.92
CA GLU A 158 18.82 -72.34 -30.29
C GLU A 158 20.21 -72.72 -30.80
N ALA A 159 21.24 -72.67 -29.95
CA ALA A 159 22.59 -73.15 -30.29
C ALA A 159 22.58 -74.64 -30.62
N HIS A 160 21.97 -75.47 -29.76
CA HIS A 160 21.86 -76.91 -29.99
C HIS A 160 21.06 -77.24 -31.27
N TYR A 161 19.96 -76.52 -31.53
CA TYR A 161 19.21 -76.66 -32.78
C TYR A 161 20.07 -76.34 -34.01
N GLY A 162 20.87 -75.27 -33.96
CA GLY A 162 21.78 -74.88 -35.03
C GLY A 162 22.88 -75.92 -35.30
N GLU A 163 23.42 -76.54 -34.26
CA GLU A 163 24.39 -77.64 -34.37
C GLU A 163 23.77 -78.86 -35.04
N LEU A 164 22.58 -79.30 -34.59
CA LEU A 164 21.87 -80.43 -35.18
C LEU A 164 21.54 -80.20 -36.66
N GLN A 165 21.10 -78.99 -37.04
CA GLN A 165 20.85 -78.65 -38.43
C GLN A 165 22.10 -78.76 -39.31
N LYS A 166 23.25 -78.35 -38.78
CA LYS A 166 24.54 -78.43 -39.48
C LYS A 166 24.94 -79.90 -39.70
N GLU A 167 24.92 -80.71 -38.65
CA GLU A 167 25.24 -82.15 -38.74
C GLU A 167 24.31 -82.89 -39.71
N LEU A 168 23.02 -82.58 -39.66
CA LEU A 168 22.01 -83.14 -40.57
C LEU A 168 22.28 -82.74 -42.03
N GLY A 169 22.73 -81.50 -42.26
CA GLY A 169 23.18 -81.04 -43.58
C GLY A 169 24.38 -81.83 -44.10
N GLU A 170 25.40 -82.05 -43.27
CA GLU A 170 26.58 -82.84 -43.61
C GLU A 170 26.20 -84.30 -43.94
N LEU A 171 25.39 -84.94 -43.10
CA LEU A 171 24.93 -86.31 -43.35
C LEU A 171 24.09 -86.44 -44.62
N ARG A 172 23.21 -85.48 -44.93
CA ARG A 172 22.44 -85.49 -46.20
C ARG A 172 23.34 -85.41 -47.43
N THR A 173 24.40 -84.59 -47.38
CA THR A 173 25.38 -84.57 -48.48
C THR A 173 26.11 -85.90 -48.61
N ARG A 174 26.43 -86.55 -47.48
CA ARG A 174 27.03 -87.88 -47.45
C ARG A 174 26.09 -88.94 -48.05
N GLU A 175 24.82 -88.94 -47.65
CA GLU A 175 23.77 -89.81 -48.18
C GLU A 175 23.66 -89.68 -49.70
N SER A 176 23.58 -88.45 -50.23
CA SER A 176 23.53 -88.19 -51.68
C SER A 176 24.76 -88.76 -52.38
N SER A 177 25.96 -88.50 -51.85
CA SER A 177 27.21 -88.99 -52.44
C SER A 177 27.31 -90.52 -52.47
N LEU A 178 26.85 -91.20 -51.41
CA LEU A 178 26.82 -92.66 -51.33
C LEU A 178 25.76 -93.26 -52.27
N SER A 179 24.58 -92.63 -52.32
CA SER A 179 23.49 -93.02 -53.24
C SER A 179 23.92 -92.90 -54.70
N GLU A 180 24.55 -91.79 -55.08
CA GLU A 180 25.11 -91.58 -56.43
C GLU A 180 26.20 -92.61 -56.76
N ALA A 181 27.08 -92.93 -55.82
CA ALA A 181 28.14 -93.94 -56.01
C ALA A 181 27.57 -95.35 -56.21
N ILE A 182 26.56 -95.74 -55.42
CA ILE A 182 25.88 -97.03 -55.57
C ILE A 182 25.11 -97.10 -56.89
N ALA A 183 24.37 -96.04 -57.24
CA ALA A 183 23.65 -95.97 -58.52
C ALA A 183 24.61 -96.05 -59.72
N TRP A 184 25.77 -95.39 -59.64
CA TRP A 184 26.83 -95.51 -60.64
C TRP A 184 27.30 -96.96 -60.79
N TYR A 185 27.56 -97.67 -59.69
CA TYR A 185 27.97 -99.08 -59.71
C TYR A 185 26.88 -99.98 -60.32
N ASP A 186 25.63 -99.84 -59.87
CA ASP A 186 24.50 -100.65 -60.33
C ASP A 186 24.16 -100.42 -61.81
N SER A 187 24.49 -99.26 -62.37
CA SER A 187 24.31 -98.95 -63.80
C SER A 187 25.27 -99.70 -64.74
N ILE A 188 26.35 -100.26 -64.19
CA ILE A 188 27.42 -100.91 -64.92
C ILE A 188 27.26 -102.43 -64.85
N ARG A 189 27.44 -103.11 -65.99
CA ARG A 189 27.51 -104.58 -66.06
C ARG A 189 28.95 -105.00 -66.34
N GLU A 190 29.60 -105.65 -65.37
CA GLU A 190 31.00 -106.12 -65.52
C GLU A 190 31.23 -106.99 -66.77
N PRO A 191 30.32 -107.93 -67.13
CA PRO A 191 30.51 -108.75 -68.33
C PRO A 191 30.53 -107.91 -69.62
N ASP A 192 29.70 -106.87 -69.69
CA ASP A 192 29.63 -105.97 -70.84
C ASP A 192 30.90 -105.12 -70.96
N LEU A 193 31.41 -104.60 -69.82
CA LEU A 193 32.68 -103.87 -69.78
C LEU A 193 33.88 -104.77 -70.12
N SER A 194 33.91 -105.98 -69.58
CA SER A 194 34.98 -106.96 -69.83
C SER A 194 34.96 -107.45 -71.28
N GLY A 195 33.76 -107.68 -71.84
CA GLY A 195 33.54 -108.00 -73.25
C GLY A 195 33.98 -106.87 -74.16
N GLN A 196 33.57 -105.63 -73.89
CA GLN A 196 34.05 -104.45 -74.61
C GLN A 196 35.56 -104.28 -74.50
N LEU A 197 36.16 -104.54 -73.34
CA LEU A 197 37.61 -104.47 -73.15
C LEU A 197 38.33 -105.57 -73.96
N ALA A 198 37.80 -106.79 -73.98
CA ALA A 198 38.34 -107.90 -74.77
C ALA A 198 38.21 -107.64 -76.28
N ASP A 199 37.08 -107.10 -76.73
CA ASP A 199 36.83 -106.72 -78.12
C ASP A 199 37.75 -105.58 -78.55
N THR A 200 37.89 -104.53 -77.73
CA THR A 200 38.79 -103.41 -77.99
C THR A 200 40.24 -103.86 -78.00
N LYS A 201 40.66 -104.74 -77.08
CA LYS A 201 41.99 -105.35 -77.10
C LYS A 201 42.22 -106.18 -78.36
N SER A 202 41.26 -107.02 -78.75
CA SER A 202 41.34 -107.82 -79.99
C SER A 202 41.37 -106.96 -81.25
N ARG A 203 40.72 -105.78 -81.23
CA ARG A 203 40.80 -104.79 -82.31
C ARG A 203 42.16 -104.09 -82.31
N CYS A 204 42.69 -103.71 -81.15
CA CYS A 204 44.05 -103.19 -81.03
C CYS A 204 45.09 -104.20 -81.55
N ASP A 205 44.96 -105.49 -81.18
CA ASP A 205 45.88 -106.54 -81.60
C ASP A 205 45.80 -106.79 -83.12
N ARG A 206 44.59 -106.81 -83.70
CA ARG A 206 44.38 -106.91 -85.15
C ARG A 206 44.95 -105.71 -85.90
N LEU A 207 44.63 -104.49 -85.48
CA LEU A 207 45.16 -103.27 -86.10
C LEU A 207 46.67 -103.19 -85.94
N SER A 208 47.22 -103.63 -84.80
CA SER A 208 48.67 -103.74 -84.60
C SER A 208 49.30 -104.73 -85.58
N ALA A 209 48.69 -105.91 -85.77
CA ALA A 209 49.15 -106.91 -86.73
C ALA A 209 49.02 -106.43 -88.19
N GLU A 210 47.93 -105.75 -88.55
CA GLU A 210 47.74 -105.14 -89.87
C GLU A 210 48.79 -104.04 -90.12
N CYS A 211 49.01 -103.17 -89.14
CA CYS A 211 50.07 -102.16 -89.18
C CYS A 211 51.43 -102.82 -89.38
N ALA A 212 51.72 -103.92 -88.68
CA ALA A 212 52.97 -104.68 -88.83
C ALA A 212 53.08 -105.38 -90.20
N ALA A 213 51.98 -105.91 -90.74
CA ALA A 213 51.94 -106.55 -92.06
C ALA A 213 52.13 -105.54 -93.19
N VAL A 214 51.46 -104.39 -93.12
CA VAL A 214 51.65 -103.26 -94.04
C VAL A 214 53.11 -102.79 -93.96
N GLN A 215 53.67 -102.70 -92.76
CA GLN A 215 55.09 -102.34 -92.56
C GLN A 215 56.04 -103.37 -93.19
N ALA A 216 55.76 -104.67 -93.04
CA ALA A 216 56.57 -105.74 -93.61
C ALA A 216 56.50 -105.75 -95.15
N GLU A 217 55.32 -105.51 -95.73
CA GLU A 217 55.14 -105.44 -97.19
C GLU A 217 55.81 -104.19 -97.77
N ILE A 218 55.74 -103.04 -97.08
CA ILE A 218 56.55 -101.85 -97.40
C ILE A 218 58.03 -102.24 -97.41
N ALA A 219 58.53 -102.90 -96.36
CA ALA A 219 59.93 -103.30 -96.25
C ALA A 219 60.36 -104.34 -97.31
N ARG A 220 59.45 -105.23 -97.73
CA ARG A 220 59.68 -106.18 -98.83
C ARG A 220 59.74 -105.47 -100.17
N LEU A 221 58.76 -104.60 -100.47
CA LEU A 221 58.72 -103.84 -101.71
C LEU A 221 59.92 -102.90 -101.83
N GLN A 222 60.39 -102.33 -100.71
CA GLN A 222 61.64 -101.59 -100.67
C GLN A 222 62.85 -102.46 -101.03
N ARG A 223 62.93 -103.70 -100.51
CA ARG A 223 63.97 -104.67 -100.87
C ARG A 223 63.88 -105.14 -102.33
N GLU A 224 62.69 -105.40 -102.83
CA GLU A 224 62.48 -105.76 -104.24
C GLU A 224 62.84 -104.59 -105.16
N LEU A 225 62.50 -103.35 -104.77
CA LEU A 225 62.90 -102.15 -105.49
C LEU A 225 64.43 -101.99 -105.51
N THR A 226 65.11 -102.15 -104.38
CA THR A 226 66.57 -102.04 -104.33
C THR A 226 67.26 -103.14 -105.13
N GLU A 227 66.77 -104.38 -105.11
CA GLU A 227 67.35 -105.44 -105.95
C GLU A 227 67.06 -105.27 -107.44
N LEU A 228 65.84 -104.83 -107.80
CA LEU A 228 65.54 -104.45 -109.18
C LEU A 228 66.46 -103.35 -109.67
N GLU A 229 66.79 -102.38 -108.82
CA GLU A 229 67.69 -101.28 -109.16
C GLU A 229 69.11 -101.74 -109.46
N LYS A 230 69.64 -102.77 -108.76
CA LYS A 230 70.96 -103.32 -109.06
C LYS A 230 71.06 -103.94 -110.46
N HIS A 231 69.96 -104.48 -110.98
CA HIS A 231 69.92 -105.20 -112.27
C HIS A 231 69.55 -104.30 -113.44
N ILE A 232 69.12 -103.06 -113.16
CA ILE A 232 68.88 -102.06 -114.19
C ILE A 232 70.23 -101.50 -114.63
N GLY A 233 70.64 -101.87 -115.84
CA GLY A 233 71.86 -101.40 -116.46
C GLY A 233 71.86 -99.88 -116.61
N SER A 234 73.05 -99.30 -116.43
CA SER A 234 73.27 -97.85 -116.49
C SER A 234 72.68 -97.25 -117.77
N LEU A 235 72.03 -96.10 -117.60
CA LEU A 235 71.43 -95.34 -118.68
C LEU A 235 72.46 -94.83 -119.71
N TRP A 236 73.76 -94.98 -119.45
CA TRP A 236 74.83 -94.47 -120.30
C TRP A 236 75.39 -95.46 -121.34
N ASN A 237 74.92 -96.72 -121.34
CA ASN A 237 75.25 -97.68 -122.41
C ASN A 237 74.08 -97.77 -123.40
N PRO A 238 74.21 -97.29 -124.66
CA PRO A 238 73.11 -97.23 -125.63
C PRO A 238 72.52 -98.61 -125.96
N LEU A 239 73.36 -99.66 -125.91
CA LEU A 239 72.90 -101.04 -126.13
C LEU A 239 71.86 -101.48 -125.10
N ASN A 240 71.88 -100.90 -123.89
CA ASN A 240 70.88 -101.18 -122.85
C ASN A 240 69.53 -100.49 -123.09
N TRP A 241 69.45 -99.51 -124.00
CA TRP A 241 68.18 -98.85 -124.30
C TRP A 241 67.33 -99.64 -125.29
N LEU A 242 68.00 -100.32 -126.24
CA LEU A 242 67.35 -101.21 -127.20
C LEU A 242 67.17 -102.64 -126.65
N SER A 243 67.66 -102.92 -125.44
CA SER A 243 67.42 -104.17 -124.71
C SER A 243 65.98 -104.25 -124.20
N SER A 244 65.23 -105.23 -124.72
CA SER A 244 63.88 -105.54 -124.26
C SER A 244 63.85 -105.97 -122.78
N GLN A 245 64.94 -106.52 -122.26
CA GLN A 245 65.06 -106.94 -120.87
C GLN A 245 65.17 -105.74 -119.92
N GLN A 246 65.94 -104.71 -120.28
CA GLN A 246 66.12 -103.49 -119.47
C GLN A 246 64.85 -102.63 -119.39
N SER A 247 64.11 -102.53 -120.49
CA SER A 247 62.81 -101.83 -120.52
C SER A 247 61.79 -102.49 -119.59
N LYS A 248 61.76 -103.82 -119.52
CA LYS A 248 60.89 -104.58 -118.59
C LYS A 248 61.23 -104.30 -117.12
N LEU A 249 62.53 -104.26 -116.76
CA LEU A 249 62.96 -103.96 -115.39
C LEU A 249 62.57 -102.55 -114.94
N ARG A 250 62.73 -101.54 -115.81
CA ARG A 250 62.30 -100.16 -115.53
C ARG A 250 60.79 -100.04 -115.39
N LEU A 251 60.02 -100.76 -116.22
CA LEU A 251 58.57 -100.81 -116.10
C LEU A 251 58.13 -101.46 -114.77
N CYS A 252 58.82 -102.53 -114.34
CA CYS A 252 58.61 -103.12 -113.01
C CYS A 252 58.86 -102.10 -111.90
N ARG A 253 59.98 -101.37 -111.91
CA ARG A 253 60.24 -100.30 -110.93
C ARG A 253 59.14 -99.24 -110.90
N ARG A 254 58.70 -98.78 -112.08
CA ARG A 254 57.65 -97.74 -112.21
C ARG A 254 56.29 -98.21 -111.67
N LYS A 255 56.02 -99.52 -111.65
CA LYS A 255 54.83 -100.11 -111.02
C LYS A 255 54.96 -100.26 -109.50
N LEU A 256 56.16 -100.55 -108.99
CA LEU A 256 56.40 -100.78 -107.56
C LEU A 256 56.41 -99.49 -106.72
N VAL A 257 56.97 -98.37 -107.23
CA VAL A 257 57.06 -97.10 -106.47
C VAL A 257 55.70 -96.54 -106.05
N PRO A 258 54.67 -96.44 -106.91
CA PRO A 258 53.33 -95.98 -106.49
C PRO A 258 52.62 -96.97 -105.56
N ARG A 259 52.99 -98.26 -105.60
CA ARG A 259 52.47 -99.27 -104.67
C ARG A 259 53.05 -99.06 -103.27
N LEU A 260 54.33 -98.74 -103.17
CA LEU A 260 54.99 -98.40 -101.90
C LEU A 260 54.32 -97.18 -101.22
N ARG A 261 54.14 -96.06 -101.93
CA ARG A 261 53.48 -94.87 -101.38
C ARG A 261 52.06 -95.13 -100.86
N ARG A 262 51.29 -95.97 -101.58
CA ARG A 262 49.94 -96.35 -101.13
C ARG A 262 49.96 -97.13 -99.82
N LEU A 263 50.95 -98.00 -99.64
CA LEU A 263 51.11 -98.74 -98.39
C LEU A 263 51.61 -97.84 -97.26
N GLU A 264 52.50 -96.87 -97.52
CA GLU A 264 52.93 -95.89 -96.52
C GLU A 264 51.75 -95.05 -95.96
N LEU A 265 50.83 -94.62 -96.83
CA LEU A 265 49.59 -93.94 -96.38
C LEU A 265 48.67 -94.88 -95.58
N ALA A 266 48.57 -96.16 -95.99
CA ALA A 266 47.79 -97.15 -95.25
C ALA A 266 48.37 -97.40 -93.85
N ARG A 267 49.71 -97.40 -93.70
CA ARG A 267 50.39 -97.50 -92.38
C ARG A 267 49.99 -96.36 -91.46
N ASP A 268 50.01 -95.13 -91.94
CA ASP A 268 49.70 -93.94 -91.13
C ASP A 268 48.21 -93.89 -90.72
N SER A 269 47.32 -94.35 -91.60
CA SER A 269 45.89 -94.50 -91.27
C SER A 269 45.68 -95.58 -90.21
N CYS A 270 46.35 -96.73 -90.35
CA CYS A 270 46.29 -97.83 -89.39
C CYS A 270 46.80 -97.39 -87.99
N HIS A 271 47.92 -96.64 -87.93
CA HIS A 271 48.46 -96.14 -86.66
C HIS A 271 47.52 -95.20 -85.90
N ARG A 272 46.83 -94.28 -86.61
CA ARG A 272 45.85 -93.38 -85.97
C ARG A 272 44.66 -94.13 -85.40
N GLN A 273 44.17 -95.14 -86.13
CA GLN A 273 43.10 -95.99 -85.61
C GLN A 273 43.57 -96.76 -84.37
N LEU A 274 44.78 -97.31 -84.39
CA LEU A 274 45.35 -97.99 -83.23
C LEU A 274 45.42 -97.09 -81.98
N GLN A 275 45.85 -95.83 -82.10
CA GLN A 275 45.90 -94.90 -80.97
C GLN A 275 44.52 -94.61 -80.36
N LEU A 276 43.49 -94.38 -81.19
CA LEU A 276 42.12 -94.16 -80.71
C LEU A 276 41.60 -95.36 -79.91
N TRP A 277 41.82 -96.57 -80.42
CA TRP A 277 41.41 -97.79 -79.73
C TRP A 277 42.22 -98.07 -78.46
N GLN A 278 43.50 -97.65 -78.41
CA GLN A 278 44.32 -97.69 -77.20
C GLN A 278 43.80 -96.74 -76.10
N CYS A 279 43.40 -95.52 -76.43
CA CYS A 279 42.78 -94.60 -75.46
C CYS A 279 41.47 -95.18 -74.91
N ARG A 280 40.62 -95.72 -75.80
CA ARG A 280 39.37 -96.37 -75.38
C ARG A 280 39.62 -97.58 -74.48
N GLN A 281 40.65 -98.37 -74.78
CA GLN A 281 41.08 -99.48 -73.95
C GLN A 281 41.50 -99.00 -72.55
N ALA A 282 42.28 -97.92 -72.45
CA ALA A 282 42.72 -97.36 -71.17
C ALA A 282 41.55 -96.84 -70.31
N GLU A 283 40.57 -96.16 -70.90
CA GLU A 283 39.35 -95.71 -70.22
C GLU A 283 38.53 -96.89 -69.65
N LEU A 284 38.32 -97.93 -70.46
CA LEU A 284 37.61 -99.14 -70.03
C LEU A 284 38.39 -99.87 -68.93
N GLN A 285 39.72 -99.90 -69.00
CA GLN A 285 40.56 -100.46 -67.94
C GLN A 285 40.42 -99.69 -66.62
N GLN A 286 40.48 -98.36 -66.64
CA GLN A 286 40.29 -97.54 -65.44
C GLN A 286 38.89 -97.69 -64.84
N THR A 287 37.86 -97.74 -65.70
CA THR A 287 36.47 -97.95 -65.26
C THR A 287 36.29 -99.32 -64.62
N LEU A 288 36.88 -100.37 -65.21
CA LEU A 288 36.84 -101.72 -64.67
C LEU A 288 37.62 -101.83 -63.35
N GLN A 289 38.76 -101.16 -63.23
CA GLN A 289 39.53 -101.08 -61.97
C GLN A 289 38.72 -100.39 -60.88
N ARG A 290 38.09 -99.26 -61.18
CA ARG A 290 37.21 -98.54 -60.24
C ARG A 290 36.01 -99.40 -59.83
N TYR A 291 35.38 -100.10 -60.78
CA TYR A 291 34.27 -101.00 -60.51
C TYR A 291 34.69 -102.16 -59.58
N ARG A 292 35.83 -102.80 -59.86
CA ARG A 292 36.34 -103.92 -59.05
C ARG A 292 36.82 -103.50 -57.66
N ALA A 293 37.34 -102.29 -57.52
CA ALA A 293 37.77 -101.75 -56.24
C ALA A 293 36.60 -101.20 -55.39
N PHE A 294 35.41 -101.02 -55.97
CA PHE A 294 34.25 -100.50 -55.26
C PHE A 294 33.56 -101.61 -54.46
N ASP A 295 33.56 -101.47 -53.14
CA ASP A 295 32.81 -102.37 -52.26
C ASP A 295 31.36 -101.88 -52.11
N ARG A 296 30.49 -102.38 -52.99
CA ARG A 296 29.06 -102.09 -52.95
C ARG A 296 28.48 -102.45 -51.57
N ALA A 297 28.81 -103.61 -51.01
CA ALA A 297 28.19 -104.08 -49.77
C ALA A 297 28.53 -103.14 -48.60
N ALA A 298 29.79 -102.73 -48.49
CA ALA A 298 30.21 -101.75 -47.50
C ALA A 298 29.51 -100.39 -47.67
N SER A 299 29.46 -99.84 -48.90
CA SER A 299 28.77 -98.57 -49.15
C SER A 299 27.26 -98.63 -48.91
N ALA A 300 26.61 -99.77 -49.15
CA ALA A 300 25.18 -99.96 -48.86
C ALA A 300 24.89 -100.00 -47.35
N VAL A 301 25.78 -100.63 -46.56
CA VAL A 301 25.70 -100.59 -45.09
C VAL A 301 25.93 -99.17 -44.57
N GLU A 302 26.92 -98.46 -45.10
CA GLU A 302 27.20 -97.06 -44.74
C GLU A 302 26.02 -96.13 -45.09
N LEU A 303 25.38 -96.34 -46.25
CA LEU A 303 24.18 -95.60 -46.65
C LEU A 303 23.02 -95.86 -45.67
N SER A 304 22.75 -97.12 -45.34
CA SER A 304 21.69 -97.48 -44.38
C SER A 304 21.95 -96.89 -42.99
N HIS A 305 23.21 -96.89 -42.54
CA HIS A 305 23.58 -96.29 -41.27
C HIS A 305 23.41 -94.77 -41.30
N THR A 306 23.87 -94.11 -42.37
CA THR A 306 23.70 -92.67 -42.57
C THR A 306 22.21 -92.28 -42.60
N GLN A 307 21.36 -93.08 -43.26
CA GLN A 307 19.90 -92.87 -43.29
C GLN A 307 19.25 -93.02 -41.90
N GLN A 308 19.66 -94.00 -41.12
CA GLN A 308 19.19 -94.16 -39.74
C GLN A 308 19.60 -92.97 -38.87
N GLU A 309 20.84 -92.49 -39.00
CA GLU A 309 21.32 -91.33 -38.24
C GLU A 309 20.63 -90.03 -38.67
N ILE A 310 20.38 -89.84 -39.98
CA ILE A 310 19.57 -88.72 -40.47
C ILE A 310 18.16 -88.76 -39.87
N ALA A 311 17.51 -89.93 -39.83
CA ALA A 311 16.18 -90.06 -39.25
C ALA A 311 16.17 -89.72 -37.75
N ARG A 312 17.19 -90.18 -37.01
CA ARG A 312 17.39 -89.87 -35.59
C ARG A 312 17.61 -88.38 -35.36
N LEU A 313 18.59 -87.77 -36.02
CA LEU A 313 18.88 -86.33 -35.85
C LEU A 313 17.71 -85.46 -36.34
N THR A 314 16.93 -85.91 -37.33
CA THR A 314 15.71 -85.21 -37.74
C THR A 314 14.69 -85.16 -36.60
N ALA A 315 14.49 -86.26 -35.88
CA ALA A 315 13.60 -86.30 -34.72
C ALA A 315 14.12 -85.42 -33.57
N GLU A 316 15.43 -85.48 -33.27
CA GLU A 316 16.06 -84.63 -32.25
C GLU A 316 15.95 -83.13 -32.60
N THR A 317 16.11 -82.78 -33.89
CA THR A 317 15.95 -81.40 -34.40
C THR A 317 14.51 -80.89 -34.20
N GLN A 318 13.50 -81.74 -34.43
CA GLN A 318 12.09 -81.37 -34.20
C GLN A 318 11.80 -81.11 -32.72
N VAL A 319 12.35 -81.93 -31.81
CA VAL A 319 12.20 -81.72 -30.36
C VAL A 319 12.88 -80.42 -29.92
N ALA A 320 14.10 -80.15 -30.42
CA ALA A 320 14.81 -78.91 -30.14
C ALA A 320 14.07 -77.67 -30.68
N GLU A 321 13.45 -77.77 -31.86
CA GLU A 321 12.63 -76.70 -32.43
C GLU A 321 11.38 -76.42 -31.58
N GLN A 322 10.65 -77.47 -31.19
CA GLN A 322 9.49 -77.35 -30.31
C GLN A 322 9.86 -76.71 -28.97
N ARG A 323 11.01 -77.08 -28.41
CA ARG A 323 11.54 -76.47 -27.18
C ARG A 323 11.85 -74.98 -27.36
N CYS A 324 12.41 -74.57 -28.51
CA CYS A 324 12.63 -73.16 -28.81
C CYS A 324 11.30 -72.39 -28.90
N ARG A 325 10.26 -72.98 -29.51
CA ARG A 325 8.93 -72.37 -29.62
C ARG A 325 8.28 -72.16 -28.24
N THR A 326 8.26 -73.19 -27.40
CA THR A 326 7.66 -73.09 -26.05
C THR A 326 8.40 -72.11 -25.14
N LEU A 327 9.74 -72.03 -25.26
CA LEU A 327 10.55 -71.04 -24.54
C LEU A 327 10.27 -69.61 -25.03
N LYS A 328 10.07 -69.39 -26.34
CA LYS A 328 9.68 -68.08 -26.89
C LYS A 328 8.31 -67.64 -26.37
N GLU A 329 7.31 -68.51 -26.41
CA GLU A 329 5.98 -68.24 -25.86
C GLU A 329 6.03 -67.92 -24.36
N SER A 330 6.82 -68.68 -23.58
CA SER A 330 7.01 -68.43 -22.15
C SER A 330 7.66 -67.07 -21.87
N LEU A 331 8.62 -66.67 -22.71
CA LEU A 331 9.30 -65.38 -22.61
C LEU A 331 8.34 -64.23 -22.94
N GLU A 332 7.52 -64.36 -23.98
CA GLU A 332 6.48 -63.38 -24.33
C GLU A 332 5.48 -63.20 -23.19
N ASN A 333 4.96 -64.29 -22.62
CA ASN A 333 4.01 -64.24 -21.50
C ASN A 333 4.60 -63.54 -20.27
N ARG A 334 5.84 -63.88 -19.88
CA ARG A 334 6.51 -63.23 -18.74
C ARG A 334 6.87 -61.78 -19.02
N SER A 335 7.18 -61.43 -20.27
CA SER A 335 7.43 -60.03 -20.65
C SER A 335 6.15 -59.18 -20.56
N ALA A 336 5.00 -59.74 -20.96
CA ALA A 336 3.71 -59.09 -20.83
C ALA A 336 3.29 -58.91 -19.36
N GLU A 337 3.58 -59.89 -18.51
CA GLU A 337 3.37 -59.80 -17.06
C GLU A 337 4.21 -58.68 -16.43
N ARG A 338 5.51 -58.61 -16.75
CA ARG A 338 6.39 -57.50 -16.33
C ARG A 338 5.80 -56.14 -16.73
N ASP A 339 5.35 -56.00 -17.98
CA ASP A 339 4.79 -54.74 -18.49
C ASP A 339 3.45 -54.39 -17.83
N SER A 340 2.68 -55.39 -17.41
CA SER A 340 1.47 -55.20 -16.60
C SER A 340 1.81 -54.69 -15.19
N LEU A 341 2.77 -55.32 -14.51
CA LEU A 341 3.23 -54.92 -13.18
C LEU A 341 3.81 -53.50 -13.18
N MET A 342 4.61 -53.15 -14.18
CA MET A 342 5.16 -51.78 -14.34
C MET A 342 4.06 -50.73 -14.49
N ARG A 343 3.03 -51.02 -15.30
CA ARG A 343 1.87 -50.11 -15.48
C ARG A 343 1.08 -49.94 -14.18
N GLN A 344 0.82 -51.02 -13.46
CA GLN A 344 0.10 -50.97 -12.20
C GLN A 344 0.93 -50.25 -11.11
N GLN A 345 2.26 -50.43 -11.08
CA GLN A 345 3.15 -49.69 -10.18
C GLN A 345 3.12 -48.17 -10.46
N ALA A 346 3.14 -47.77 -11.73
CA ALA A 346 3.00 -46.38 -12.14
C ALA A 346 1.64 -45.79 -11.75
N ALA A 347 0.55 -46.58 -11.89
CA ALA A 347 -0.78 -46.17 -11.48
C ALA A 347 -0.88 -45.95 -9.96
N LEU A 348 -0.31 -46.85 -9.14
CA LEU A 348 -0.24 -46.68 -7.69
C LEU A 348 0.56 -45.44 -7.30
N GLN A 349 1.69 -45.17 -7.97
CA GLN A 349 2.47 -43.97 -7.73
C GLN A 349 1.65 -42.71 -8.02
N SER A 350 0.95 -42.66 -9.15
CA SER A 350 0.06 -41.55 -9.49
C SER A 350 -1.10 -41.40 -8.49
N ARG A 351 -1.63 -42.50 -7.93
CA ARG A 351 -2.70 -42.46 -6.93
C ARG A 351 -2.20 -41.87 -5.61
N ILE A 352 -1.04 -42.31 -5.14
CA ILE A 352 -0.38 -41.77 -3.93
C ILE A 352 -0.14 -40.25 -4.10
N GLU A 353 0.40 -39.82 -5.23
CA GLU A 353 0.60 -38.39 -5.54
C GLU A 353 -0.72 -37.60 -5.65
N GLY A 354 -1.81 -38.25 -6.06
CA GLY A 354 -3.16 -37.69 -6.02
C GLY A 354 -3.66 -37.46 -4.60
N LEU A 355 -3.53 -38.49 -3.74
CA LEU A 355 -3.95 -38.42 -2.33
C LEU A 355 -3.18 -37.34 -1.55
N TYR A 356 -1.87 -37.19 -1.77
CA TYR A 356 -1.11 -36.09 -1.17
C TYR A 356 -1.64 -34.71 -1.58
N ARG A 357 -2.05 -34.55 -2.85
CA ARG A 357 -2.66 -33.29 -3.33
C ARG A 357 -4.04 -33.06 -2.72
N GLU A 358 -4.83 -34.11 -2.51
CA GLU A 358 -6.13 -34.02 -1.82
C GLU A 358 -5.97 -33.55 -0.37
N ILE A 359 -5.03 -34.15 0.38
CA ILE A 359 -4.68 -33.73 1.74
C ILE A 359 -4.24 -32.25 1.77
N LEU A 360 -3.34 -31.85 0.86
CA LEU A 360 -2.86 -30.46 0.79
C LEU A 360 -3.99 -29.47 0.54
N ARG A 361 -4.88 -29.75 -0.43
CA ARG A 361 -6.04 -28.89 -0.72
C ARG A 361 -6.99 -28.82 0.46
N HIS A 362 -7.23 -29.95 1.13
CA HIS A 362 -8.10 -30.00 2.29
C HIS A 362 -7.54 -29.12 3.42
N ARG A 363 -6.26 -29.29 3.78
CA ARG A 363 -5.59 -28.46 4.79
C ARG A 363 -5.60 -26.99 4.42
N GLN A 364 -5.27 -26.65 3.18
CA GLN A 364 -5.33 -25.27 2.69
C GLN A 364 -6.72 -24.66 2.89
N SER A 365 -7.77 -25.36 2.47
CA SER A 365 -9.15 -24.89 2.63
C SER A 365 -9.53 -24.67 4.09
N GLN A 366 -9.12 -25.58 5.00
CA GLN A 366 -9.44 -25.45 6.42
C GLN A 366 -8.66 -24.32 7.09
N ILE A 367 -7.37 -24.14 6.75
CA ILE A 367 -6.55 -23.01 7.21
C ILE A 367 -7.14 -21.68 6.71
N GLU A 368 -7.53 -21.60 5.43
CA GLU A 368 -8.16 -20.41 4.86
C GLU A 368 -9.48 -20.07 5.56
N LYS A 369 -10.33 -21.07 5.86
CA LYS A 369 -11.55 -20.88 6.66
C LYS A 369 -11.24 -20.36 8.06
N ALA A 370 -10.26 -20.94 8.74
CA ALA A 370 -9.84 -20.52 10.08
C ALA A 370 -9.26 -19.09 10.09
N LEU A 371 -8.52 -18.70 9.05
CA LEU A 371 -8.03 -17.33 8.87
C LEU A 371 -9.16 -16.35 8.52
N ALA A 372 -10.13 -16.78 7.72
CA ALA A 372 -11.27 -15.98 7.31
C ALA A 372 -12.20 -15.64 8.48
N SER A 373 -12.31 -16.49 9.50
CA SER A 373 -13.06 -16.17 10.72
C SER A 373 -12.26 -15.28 11.69
N ARG A 374 -10.95 -15.49 11.81
CA ARG A 374 -10.08 -14.77 12.75
C ARG A 374 -9.70 -13.36 12.32
N ARG A 375 -9.48 -13.11 11.03
CA ARG A 375 -9.10 -11.77 10.53
C ARG A 375 -10.17 -10.70 10.83
N PRO A 376 -11.47 -10.94 10.59
CA PRO A 376 -12.52 -10.01 10.99
C PRO A 376 -12.60 -9.82 12.52
N GLN A 377 -12.44 -10.89 13.30
CA GLN A 377 -12.42 -10.80 14.76
C GLN A 377 -11.27 -9.91 15.26
N ARG A 378 -10.07 -10.08 14.70
CA ARG A 378 -8.92 -9.21 14.98
C ARG A 378 -9.22 -7.74 14.65
N THR A 379 -9.83 -7.47 13.49
CA THR A 379 -10.18 -6.09 13.12
C THR A 379 -11.23 -5.48 14.04
N ALA A 380 -12.20 -6.27 14.50
CA ALA A 380 -13.22 -5.82 15.44
C ALA A 380 -12.61 -5.50 16.81
N LEU A 381 -11.78 -6.40 17.36
CA LEU A 381 -11.08 -6.18 18.63
C LEU A 381 -10.14 -4.97 18.56
N ALA A 382 -9.44 -4.77 17.44
CA ALA A 382 -8.58 -3.60 17.24
C ALA A 382 -9.39 -2.29 17.21
N ALA A 383 -10.58 -2.30 16.59
CA ALA A 383 -11.47 -1.14 16.60
C ALA A 383 -12.02 -0.84 18.01
N GLU A 384 -12.40 -1.89 18.76
CA GLU A 384 -12.80 -1.74 20.17
C GLU A 384 -11.67 -1.18 21.03
N LEU A 385 -10.42 -1.63 20.83
CA LEU A 385 -9.26 -1.12 21.56
C LEU A 385 -9.05 0.37 21.27
N GLN A 386 -9.07 0.75 19.99
CA GLN A 386 -8.95 2.14 19.58
C GLN A 386 -10.06 3.02 20.20
N GLN A 387 -11.30 2.50 20.26
CA GLN A 387 -12.41 3.20 20.89
C GLN A 387 -12.17 3.40 22.39
N ALA A 388 -11.79 2.35 23.12
CA ALA A 388 -11.49 2.43 24.55
C ALA A 388 -10.33 3.40 24.84
N GLU A 389 -9.26 3.37 24.03
CA GLU A 389 -8.12 4.29 24.15
C GLU A 389 -8.54 5.74 23.89
N SER A 390 -9.30 6.00 22.82
CA SER A 390 -9.79 7.35 22.50
C SER A 390 -10.66 7.92 23.62
N ARG A 391 -11.54 7.09 24.20
CA ARG A 391 -12.38 7.46 25.32
C ARG A 391 -11.55 7.75 26.57
N SER A 392 -10.54 6.94 26.86
CA SER A 392 -9.62 7.18 27.98
C SER A 392 -8.86 8.51 27.84
N GLN A 393 -8.44 8.87 26.63
CA GLN A 393 -7.76 10.15 26.36
C GLN A 393 -8.70 11.34 26.53
N GLU A 394 -9.95 11.22 26.08
CA GLU A 394 -10.98 12.25 26.27
C GLU A 394 -11.22 12.50 27.78
N ILE A 395 -11.42 11.42 28.55
CA ILE A 395 -11.63 11.52 30.00
C ILE A 395 -10.41 12.15 30.69
N ARG A 396 -9.18 11.77 30.32
CA ARG A 396 -7.95 12.37 30.87
C ARG A 396 -7.91 13.87 30.63
N ARG A 397 -8.23 14.36 29.43
CA ARG A 397 -8.27 15.81 29.13
C ARG A 397 -9.29 16.54 29.99
N ILE A 398 -10.45 15.93 30.24
CA ILE A 398 -11.48 16.50 31.12
C ILE A 398 -10.97 16.58 32.57
N LEU A 399 -10.38 15.51 33.09
CA LEU A 399 -9.83 15.47 34.45
C LEU A 399 -8.65 16.45 34.62
N GLU A 400 -7.75 16.54 33.65
CA GLU A 400 -6.64 17.51 33.63
C GLU A 400 -7.17 18.94 33.74
N ARG A 401 -8.19 19.30 32.94
CA ARG A 401 -8.83 20.62 33.03
C ARG A 401 -9.53 20.83 34.36
N TYR A 402 -10.21 19.80 34.88
CA TYR A 402 -10.92 19.87 36.17
C TYR A 402 -9.96 20.16 37.31
N TYR A 403 -8.85 19.41 37.41
CA TYR A 403 -7.85 19.58 38.47
C TYR A 403 -6.99 20.84 38.32
N ALA A 404 -6.82 21.36 37.10
CA ALA A 404 -6.10 22.60 36.86
C ALA A 404 -6.90 23.86 37.22
N LEU A 405 -8.23 23.79 37.24
CA LEU A 405 -9.08 24.92 37.59
C LEU A 405 -9.17 25.04 39.12
N ASP A 406 -8.79 26.19 39.67
CA ASP A 406 -9.05 26.53 41.07
C ASP A 406 -10.40 27.27 41.20
N PRO A 407 -11.46 26.64 41.72
CA PRO A 407 -12.77 27.26 41.84
C PRO A 407 -12.81 28.40 42.85
N ALA A 408 -11.94 28.39 43.86
CA ALA A 408 -11.88 29.46 44.86
C ALA A 408 -11.26 30.72 44.24
N ALA A 409 -10.16 30.56 43.49
CA ALA A 409 -9.56 31.66 42.74
C ALA A 409 -10.53 32.26 41.70
N CYS A 410 -11.24 31.40 40.94
CA CYS A 410 -12.23 31.87 39.95
C CYS A 410 -13.40 32.63 40.58
N ARG A 411 -13.89 32.19 41.75
CA ARG A 411 -14.95 32.91 42.49
C ARG A 411 -14.46 34.28 42.98
N ALA A 412 -13.26 34.34 43.57
CA ALA A 412 -12.69 35.60 44.02
C ALA A 412 -12.49 36.59 42.86
N GLU A 413 -12.04 36.11 41.70
CA GLU A 413 -11.90 36.94 40.49
C GLU A 413 -13.25 37.41 39.94
N LEU A 414 -14.28 36.56 39.99
CA LEU A 414 -15.64 36.91 39.59
C LEU A 414 -16.22 37.99 40.51
N ASP A 415 -16.05 37.87 41.82
CA ASP A 415 -16.52 38.85 42.80
C ASP A 415 -15.85 40.20 42.59
N GLN A 416 -14.51 40.21 42.41
CA GLN A 416 -13.75 41.43 42.09
C GLN A 416 -14.24 42.08 40.78
N THR A 417 -14.49 41.27 39.74
CA THR A 417 -15.00 41.76 38.46
C THR A 417 -16.40 42.36 38.60
N GLN A 418 -17.25 41.78 39.45
CA GLN A 418 -18.60 42.28 39.72
C GLN A 418 -18.58 43.60 40.51
N GLU A 419 -17.67 43.75 41.47
CA GLU A 419 -17.46 45.03 42.18
C GLU A 419 -17.02 46.14 41.22
N GLN A 420 -16.07 45.84 40.32
CA GLN A 420 -15.62 46.78 39.29
C GLN A 420 -16.76 47.19 38.34
N LEU A 421 -17.60 46.23 37.93
CA LEU A 421 -18.79 46.51 37.13
C LEU A 421 -19.78 47.42 37.88
N ALA A 422 -20.03 47.17 39.16
CA ALA A 422 -20.92 48.00 39.96
C ALA A 422 -20.42 49.46 40.03
N HIS A 423 -19.12 49.65 40.25
CA HIS A 423 -18.48 50.96 40.27
C HIS A 423 -18.59 51.70 38.92
N LEU A 424 -18.30 51.02 37.80
CA LEU A 424 -18.39 51.62 36.48
C LEU A 424 -19.84 51.99 36.09
N HIS A 425 -20.83 51.18 36.47
CA HIS A 425 -22.24 51.53 36.24
C HIS A 425 -22.65 52.78 37.02
N GLN A 426 -22.22 52.94 38.27
CA GLN A 426 -22.47 54.16 39.04
C GLN A 426 -21.83 55.39 38.38
N ARG A 427 -20.58 55.26 37.92
CA ARG A 427 -19.88 56.32 37.17
C ARG A 427 -20.62 56.69 35.88
N LEU A 428 -21.12 55.70 35.15
CA LEU A 428 -21.89 55.91 33.92
C LEU A 428 -23.19 56.70 34.20
N GLN A 429 -23.97 56.27 35.20
CA GLN A 429 -25.20 56.96 35.61
C GLN A 429 -24.95 58.43 35.95
N ARG A 430 -23.83 58.71 36.64
CA ARG A 430 -23.41 60.07 36.97
C ARG A 430 -23.06 60.90 35.74
N LEU A 431 -22.27 60.34 34.81
CA LEU A 431 -21.91 61.03 33.57
C LEU A 431 -23.15 61.34 32.71
N ASP A 432 -24.08 60.40 32.60
CA ASP A 432 -25.35 60.62 31.91
C ASP A 432 -26.19 61.72 32.57
N GLY A 433 -26.22 61.74 33.90
CA GLY A 433 -26.86 62.80 34.68
C GLY A 433 -26.25 64.18 34.39
N LEU A 434 -24.92 64.28 34.32
CA LEU A 434 -24.20 65.51 33.97
C LEU A 434 -24.50 65.97 32.53
N ILE A 435 -24.50 65.05 31.57
CA ILE A 435 -24.81 65.38 30.16
C ILE A 435 -26.24 65.91 30.05
N ARG A 436 -27.21 65.25 30.68
CA ARG A 436 -28.62 65.69 30.65
C ARG A 436 -28.79 67.10 31.21
N ARG A 437 -28.12 67.42 32.32
CA ARG A 437 -28.17 68.76 32.94
C ARG A 437 -27.52 69.81 32.07
N ARG A 438 -26.31 69.54 31.57
CA ARG A 438 -25.62 70.42 30.61
C ARG A 438 -26.51 70.74 29.42
N ASP A 439 -27.08 69.71 28.81
CA ASP A 439 -27.90 69.86 27.61
C ASP A 439 -29.19 70.66 27.92
N ALA A 440 -29.80 70.47 29.09
CA ALA A 440 -30.95 71.24 29.55
C ALA A 440 -30.63 72.72 29.80
N GLU A 441 -29.46 73.04 30.37
CA GLU A 441 -29.00 74.42 30.59
C GLU A 441 -28.59 75.12 29.30
N LEU A 442 -27.94 74.40 28.38
CA LEU A 442 -27.47 74.94 27.11
C LEU A 442 -28.60 75.14 26.10
N ALA A 443 -29.63 74.31 26.09
CA ALA A 443 -30.74 74.38 25.13
C ALA A 443 -31.39 75.78 24.99
N PRO A 444 -31.83 76.47 26.06
CA PRO A 444 -32.43 77.80 25.94
C PRO A 444 -31.41 78.86 25.48
N LEU A 445 -30.15 78.74 25.90
CA LEU A 445 -29.09 79.68 25.54
C LEU A 445 -28.70 79.56 24.06
N LEU A 446 -28.54 78.33 23.58
CA LEU A 446 -28.28 78.05 22.16
C LEU A 446 -29.44 78.51 21.27
N LYS A 447 -30.69 78.29 21.71
CA LYS A 447 -31.87 78.80 21.00
C LYS A 447 -31.84 80.33 20.93
N LYS A 448 -31.47 81.01 22.02
CA LYS A 448 -31.38 82.47 22.05
C LYS A 448 -30.20 83.01 21.23
N ALA A 449 -29.05 82.35 21.25
CA ALA A 449 -27.90 82.68 20.42
C ALA A 449 -28.29 82.61 18.93
N ASN A 450 -28.90 81.51 18.49
CA ASN A 450 -29.36 81.36 17.10
C ASN A 450 -30.37 82.45 16.69
N GLN A 451 -31.29 82.83 17.58
CA GLN A 451 -32.22 83.93 17.31
C GLN A 451 -31.49 85.26 17.12
N LEU A 452 -30.52 85.57 18.01
CA LEU A 452 -29.72 86.79 17.90
C LEU A 452 -28.83 86.78 16.66
N GLU A 453 -28.27 85.64 16.26
CA GLU A 453 -27.51 85.50 15.01
C GLU A 453 -28.39 85.74 13.77
N GLN A 454 -29.63 85.24 13.78
CA GLN A 454 -30.61 85.54 12.73
C GLN A 454 -30.98 87.03 12.69
N GLU A 455 -31.22 87.64 13.86
CA GLU A 455 -31.45 89.08 13.98
C GLU A 455 -30.24 89.90 13.49
N LEU A 456 -29.02 89.46 13.80
CA LEU A 456 -27.78 90.09 13.37
C LEU A 456 -27.64 90.05 11.84
N ASN A 457 -27.84 88.88 11.24
CA ASN A 457 -27.81 88.71 9.78
C ASN A 457 -28.85 89.59 9.09
N GLY A 458 -30.06 89.69 9.65
CA GLY A 458 -31.10 90.59 9.17
C GLY A 458 -30.69 92.06 9.26
N ALA A 459 -30.21 92.50 10.42
CA ALA A 459 -29.74 93.87 10.64
C ALA A 459 -28.55 94.24 9.74
N GLN A 460 -27.64 93.31 9.48
CA GLN A 460 -26.51 93.49 8.55
C GLN A 460 -26.95 93.54 7.08
N ALA A 461 -27.95 92.76 6.68
CA ALA A 461 -28.55 92.84 5.35
C ALA A 461 -29.24 94.20 5.14
N ASP A 462 -30.02 94.64 6.13
CA ASP A 462 -30.63 95.97 6.18
C ASP A 462 -29.58 97.08 6.07
N LEU A 463 -28.50 97.00 6.85
CA LEU A 463 -27.40 97.97 6.83
C LEU A 463 -26.73 98.04 5.45
N ARG A 464 -26.47 96.89 4.80
CA ARG A 464 -25.92 96.85 3.44
C ARG A 464 -26.84 97.55 2.43
N LYS A 465 -28.14 97.27 2.49
CA LYS A 465 -29.14 97.89 1.60
C LYS A 465 -29.27 99.40 1.87
N ALA A 466 -29.27 99.82 3.13
CA ALA A 466 -29.30 101.24 3.49
C ALA A 466 -28.05 101.99 3.01
N ARG A 467 -26.85 101.39 3.12
CA ARG A 467 -25.59 101.94 2.56
C ARG A 467 -25.62 102.06 1.03
N GLN A 468 -26.21 101.08 0.33
CA GLN A 468 -26.41 101.17 -1.12
C GLN A 468 -27.34 102.33 -1.50
N LEU A 469 -28.45 102.53 -0.77
CA LEU A 469 -29.35 103.66 -0.99
C LEU A 469 -28.65 105.00 -0.71
N GLU A 470 -27.85 105.10 0.35
CA GLU A 470 -27.06 106.30 0.65
C GLU A 470 -26.03 106.61 -0.45
N GLN A 471 -25.37 105.58 -1.00
CA GLN A 471 -24.42 105.74 -2.11
C GLN A 471 -25.13 106.16 -3.41
N ARG A 472 -26.31 105.60 -3.69
CA ARG A 472 -27.16 106.03 -4.81
C ARG A 472 -27.64 107.48 -4.62
N LEU A 473 -27.95 107.86 -3.39
CA LEU A 473 -28.41 109.21 -3.04
C LEU A 473 -27.30 110.25 -3.24
N SER A 474 -26.05 109.90 -2.90
CA SER A 474 -24.89 110.80 -3.07
C SER A 474 -24.47 110.97 -4.53
N SER A 475 -24.72 109.98 -5.38
CA SER A 475 -24.38 109.98 -6.82
C SER A 475 -25.55 110.36 -7.74
N ALA A 476 -26.72 110.71 -7.19
CA ALA A 476 -27.91 111.02 -7.96
C ALA A 476 -27.76 112.33 -8.77
N PRO A 477 -28.05 112.32 -10.10
CA PRO A 477 -27.77 113.45 -11.00
C PRO A 477 -28.76 114.62 -10.88
N ASN A 478 -29.95 114.41 -10.31
CA ASN A 478 -30.98 115.44 -10.19
C ASN A 478 -31.90 115.22 -8.97
N GLY A 479 -32.69 116.24 -8.62
CA GLY A 479 -33.59 116.22 -7.47
C GLY A 479 -34.69 115.15 -7.54
N HIS A 480 -35.15 114.78 -8.74
CA HIS A 480 -36.16 113.74 -8.93
C HIS A 480 -35.61 112.35 -8.57
N SER A 481 -34.40 112.00 -9.03
CA SER A 481 -33.74 110.74 -8.66
C SER A 481 -33.47 110.65 -7.15
N ARG A 482 -33.15 111.77 -6.48
CA ARG A 482 -33.01 111.81 -5.02
C ARG A 482 -34.34 111.52 -4.32
N SER A 483 -35.45 112.09 -4.81
CA SER A 483 -36.79 111.82 -4.28
C SER A 483 -37.17 110.34 -4.39
N GLN A 484 -36.91 109.71 -5.55
CA GLN A 484 -37.20 108.29 -5.74
C GLN A 484 -36.41 107.38 -4.78
N ILE A 485 -35.18 107.74 -4.43
CA ILE A 485 -34.36 106.99 -3.47
C ILE A 485 -34.87 107.19 -2.04
N HIS A 486 -35.32 108.40 -1.68
CA HIS A 486 -36.00 108.64 -0.41
C HIS A 486 -37.31 107.83 -0.31
N ASP A 487 -38.09 107.74 -1.38
CA ASP A 487 -39.32 106.92 -1.43
C ASP A 487 -39.01 105.41 -1.35
N GLU A 488 -37.94 104.94 -1.99
CA GLU A 488 -37.48 103.54 -1.88
C GLU A 488 -37.02 103.21 -0.44
N CYS A 489 -36.34 104.16 0.21
CA CYS A 489 -35.90 104.02 1.60
C CYS A 489 -37.11 104.00 2.56
N GLU A 490 -38.08 104.90 2.36
CA GLU A 490 -39.33 104.94 3.13
C GLU A 490 -40.15 103.65 2.94
N LYS A 491 -40.25 103.12 1.72
CA LYS A 491 -40.97 101.86 1.46
C LYS A 491 -40.33 100.64 2.13
N TYR A 492 -38.99 100.57 2.13
CA TYR A 492 -38.29 99.39 2.65
C TYR A 492 -38.09 99.46 4.17
N PHE A 493 -37.80 100.65 4.70
CA PHE A 493 -37.42 100.83 6.12
C PHE A 493 -38.42 101.65 6.95
N GLY A 494 -39.44 102.27 6.33
CA GLY A 494 -40.37 103.18 7.02
C GLY A 494 -39.74 104.52 7.42
N ASP A 495 -38.57 104.85 6.85
CA ASP A 495 -37.90 106.15 7.02
C ASP A 495 -37.17 106.51 5.72
N GLY A 496 -37.51 107.65 5.16
CA GLY A 496 -36.98 108.12 3.88
C GLY A 496 -35.51 108.52 3.95
N ARG A 497 -34.87 108.63 5.12
CA ARG A 497 -33.47 109.10 5.26
C ARG A 497 -32.50 107.91 5.44
N PRO A 498 -31.74 107.51 4.40
CA PRO A 498 -30.85 106.34 4.51
C PRO A 498 -29.78 106.48 5.61
N ARG A 499 -29.20 107.68 5.82
CA ARG A 499 -28.28 107.94 6.96
C ARG A 499 -28.85 107.60 8.33
N LYS A 500 -30.14 107.87 8.56
CA LYS A 500 -30.79 107.62 9.85
C LYS A 500 -31.00 106.12 10.05
N VAL A 501 -31.37 105.41 9.00
CA VAL A 501 -31.48 103.93 8.98
C VAL A 501 -30.11 103.28 9.22
N ILE A 502 -29.03 103.78 8.60
CA ILE A 502 -27.65 103.32 8.83
C ILE A 502 -27.29 103.46 10.32
N ALA A 503 -27.47 104.64 10.91
CA ALA A 503 -27.12 104.89 12.31
C ALA A 503 -27.98 104.11 13.32
N ASP A 504 -29.23 103.79 12.96
CA ASP A 504 -30.09 102.90 13.75
C ASP A 504 -29.62 101.44 13.68
N ARG A 505 -29.37 100.94 12.47
CA ARG A 505 -28.92 99.55 12.25
C ARG A 505 -27.52 99.30 12.81
N GLU A 506 -26.60 100.24 12.71
CA GLU A 506 -25.28 100.14 13.36
C GLU A 506 -25.39 100.04 14.88
N ARG A 507 -26.27 100.83 15.51
CA ARG A 507 -26.54 100.72 16.96
C ARG A 507 -27.18 99.39 17.33
N ARG A 508 -28.12 98.89 16.51
CA ARG A 508 -28.77 97.59 16.74
C ARG A 508 -27.80 96.43 16.59
N ILE A 509 -26.92 96.46 15.59
CA ILE A 509 -25.85 95.48 15.38
C ILE A 509 -24.95 95.41 16.61
N PHE A 510 -24.44 96.55 17.09
CA PHE A 510 -23.60 96.60 18.28
C PHE A 510 -24.29 96.01 19.53
N GLN A 511 -25.58 96.30 19.73
CA GLN A 511 -26.35 95.74 20.84
C GLN A 511 -26.52 94.21 20.72
N ILE A 512 -26.79 93.70 19.51
CA ILE A 512 -26.92 92.27 19.26
C ILE A 512 -25.58 91.57 19.43
N GLU A 513 -24.48 92.14 18.92
CA GLU A 513 -23.12 91.60 19.06
C GLU A 513 -22.72 91.50 20.54
N SER A 514 -22.92 92.55 21.34
CA SER A 514 -22.65 92.50 22.78
C SER A 514 -23.56 91.50 23.52
N ALA A 515 -24.81 91.33 23.09
CA ALA A 515 -25.70 90.32 23.65
C ALA A 515 -25.28 88.89 23.26
N LEU A 516 -24.81 88.68 22.03
CA LEU A 516 -24.26 87.42 21.55
C LEU A 516 -23.00 87.04 22.33
N GLU A 517 -22.06 87.97 22.49
CA GLU A 517 -20.83 87.78 23.27
C GLU A 517 -21.16 87.32 24.70
N LYS A 518 -22.07 87.99 25.39
CA LYS A 518 -22.51 87.60 26.74
C LYS A 518 -23.15 86.21 26.82
N ILE A 519 -23.90 85.81 25.79
CA ILE A 519 -24.52 84.48 25.74
C ILE A 519 -23.50 83.40 25.39
N GLN A 520 -22.59 83.68 24.46
CA GLN A 520 -21.49 82.79 24.08
C GLN A 520 -20.55 82.54 25.28
N ASP A 521 -20.15 83.60 25.99
CA ASP A 521 -19.40 83.49 27.25
C ASP A 521 -20.11 82.62 28.28
N ARG A 522 -21.43 82.76 28.40
CA ARG A 522 -22.22 81.94 29.33
C ARG A 522 -22.28 80.49 28.89
N ILE A 523 -22.41 80.21 27.58
CA ILE A 523 -22.39 78.86 27.01
C ILE A 523 -21.05 78.19 27.31
N GLU A 524 -19.93 78.88 27.06
CA GLU A 524 -18.59 78.32 27.31
C GLU A 524 -18.34 78.07 28.80
N ARG A 525 -18.76 78.98 29.70
CA ARG A 525 -18.68 78.74 31.15
C ARG A 525 -19.45 77.49 31.59
N ILE A 526 -20.64 77.24 31.03
CA ILE A 526 -21.43 76.04 31.34
C ILE A 526 -20.73 74.79 30.82
N ARG A 527 -20.14 74.84 29.61
CA ARG A 527 -19.37 73.73 29.03
C ARG A 527 -18.15 73.37 29.89
N GLU A 528 -17.34 74.36 30.24
CA GLU A 528 -16.16 74.16 31.08
C GLU A 528 -16.52 73.61 32.46
N LEU A 529 -17.57 74.16 33.08
CA LEU A 529 -18.02 73.69 34.40
C LEU A 529 -18.40 72.21 34.36
N HIS A 530 -19.25 71.80 33.41
CA HIS A 530 -19.67 70.41 33.30
C HIS A 530 -18.52 69.47 32.91
N LEU A 531 -17.55 69.93 32.13
CA LEU A 531 -16.35 69.17 31.82
C LEU A 531 -15.53 68.90 33.08
N ARG A 532 -15.28 69.92 33.91
CA ARG A 532 -14.58 69.77 35.19
C ARG A 532 -15.33 68.85 36.16
N MET A 533 -16.67 68.93 36.19
CA MET A 533 -17.48 68.06 37.03
C MET A 533 -17.38 66.57 36.69
N THR A 534 -16.91 66.19 35.49
CA THR A 534 -16.64 64.76 35.19
C THR A 534 -15.42 64.18 35.86
N GLU A 535 -14.54 65.03 36.36
CA GLU A 535 -13.27 64.64 36.97
C GLU A 535 -13.38 64.57 38.49
N VAL A 536 -14.52 64.97 39.05
CA VAL A 536 -14.77 64.93 40.49
C VAL A 536 -15.05 63.48 40.89
N GLU A 537 -14.16 62.89 41.66
CA GLU A 537 -14.39 61.58 42.31
C GLU A 537 -14.39 61.71 43.83
N TYR A 538 -13.74 62.76 44.35
CA TYR A 538 -13.61 63.01 45.77
C TYR A 538 -14.05 64.45 46.12
N LEU A 539 -14.83 64.60 47.18
CA LEU A 539 -15.32 65.88 47.67
C LEU A 539 -14.82 66.12 49.10
N VAL A 540 -14.12 67.24 49.29
CA VAL A 540 -13.68 67.72 50.60
C VAL A 540 -14.58 68.87 51.02
N ILE A 541 -15.39 68.65 52.04
CA ILE A 541 -16.43 69.57 52.48
C ILE A 541 -15.91 70.39 53.66
N ASP A 542 -16.01 71.70 53.53
CA ASP A 542 -15.89 72.63 54.63
C ASP A 542 -17.16 72.54 55.49
N GLY A 543 -17.02 71.80 56.59
CA GLY A 543 -18.12 71.48 57.48
C GLY A 543 -18.67 72.71 58.18
N ASN A 544 -17.80 73.61 58.64
CA ASN A 544 -18.22 74.84 59.30
C ASN A 544 -19.04 75.71 58.35
N ASN A 545 -18.58 75.89 57.12
CA ASN A 545 -19.27 76.73 56.14
C ASN A 545 -20.67 76.20 55.78
N CYS A 546 -20.85 74.88 55.75
CA CYS A 546 -22.15 74.25 55.47
C CYS A 546 -23.14 74.30 56.67
N CYS A 547 -22.70 74.76 57.84
CA CYS A 547 -23.53 74.87 59.05
C CYS A 547 -24.20 76.23 59.24
N TYR A 548 -24.05 77.15 58.28
CA TYR A 548 -24.62 78.50 58.34
C TYR A 548 -25.56 78.78 57.18
N GLN A 549 -26.66 79.48 57.46
CA GLN A 549 -27.53 80.11 56.48
C GLN A 549 -27.50 81.62 56.70
N GLY A 550 -26.74 82.34 55.89
CA GLY A 550 -26.44 83.75 56.18
C GLY A 550 -25.63 83.84 57.47
N GLU A 551 -26.11 84.62 58.44
CA GLU A 551 -25.50 84.73 59.77
C GLU A 551 -26.06 83.69 60.76
N ASP A 552 -27.12 82.97 60.40
CA ASP A 552 -27.81 82.05 61.30
C ASP A 552 -27.17 80.67 61.29
N PHE A 553 -26.84 80.17 62.48
CA PHE A 553 -26.30 78.83 62.65
C PHE A 553 -27.43 77.78 62.60
N ILE A 554 -27.38 76.90 61.59
CA ILE A 554 -28.38 75.84 61.35
C ILE A 554 -27.91 74.45 61.80
N GLY A 555 -26.71 74.38 62.40
CA GLY A 555 -26.09 73.12 62.84
C GLY A 555 -25.83 72.15 61.69
N LEU A 556 -25.88 70.85 61.97
CA LEU A 556 -25.55 69.80 60.99
C LEU A 556 -26.69 69.47 60.02
N ALA A 557 -27.82 70.18 60.06
CA ALA A 557 -29.03 69.79 59.34
C ALA A 557 -28.84 69.69 57.82
N ALA A 558 -28.16 70.67 57.21
CA ALA A 558 -27.86 70.68 55.78
C ALA A 558 -26.89 69.55 55.38
N LEU A 559 -25.82 69.35 56.15
CA LEU A 559 -24.85 68.26 55.92
C LEU A 559 -25.49 66.88 56.03
N ARG A 560 -26.35 66.65 57.03
CA ARG A 560 -27.07 65.37 57.20
C ARG A 560 -27.96 65.01 56.01
N ALA A 561 -28.49 66.01 55.32
CA ALA A 561 -29.27 65.81 54.10
C ALA A 561 -28.38 65.65 52.86
N LEU A 562 -27.25 66.34 52.79
CA LEU A 562 -26.33 66.34 51.64
C LEU A 562 -25.49 65.05 51.54
N LEU A 563 -24.93 64.58 52.66
CA LEU A 563 -23.97 63.47 52.64
C LEU A 563 -24.53 62.16 52.07
N PRO A 564 -25.76 61.73 52.40
CA PRO A 564 -26.36 60.54 51.78
C PRO A 564 -26.48 60.68 50.25
N GLU A 565 -26.92 61.83 49.76
CA GLU A 565 -27.10 62.09 48.33
C GLU A 565 -25.76 62.05 47.58
N LEU A 566 -24.71 62.66 48.14
CA LEU A 566 -23.36 62.59 47.57
C LEU A 566 -22.84 61.15 47.46
N ARG A 567 -23.13 60.32 48.47
CA ARG A 567 -22.71 58.92 48.47
C ARG A 567 -23.52 58.07 47.50
N THR A 568 -24.82 58.30 47.37
CA THR A 568 -25.66 57.64 46.37
C THR A 568 -25.18 57.94 44.94
N GLN A 569 -24.62 59.13 44.71
CA GLN A 569 -23.99 59.50 43.44
C GLN A 569 -22.55 58.97 43.27
N GLY A 570 -22.05 58.18 44.22
CA GLY A 570 -20.76 57.50 44.14
C GLY A 570 -19.54 58.35 44.50
N TYR A 571 -19.71 59.54 45.08
CA TYR A 571 -18.58 60.36 45.51
C TYR A 571 -17.94 59.80 46.78
N ARG A 572 -16.61 59.82 46.82
CA ARG A 572 -15.88 59.78 48.09
C ARG A 572 -16.07 61.14 48.77
N VAL A 573 -16.30 61.16 50.08
CA VAL A 573 -16.58 62.41 50.79
C VAL A 573 -15.77 62.50 52.08
N ALA A 574 -15.12 63.64 52.28
CA ALA A 574 -14.53 64.06 53.53
C ALA A 574 -15.22 65.32 54.05
N VAL A 575 -15.43 65.40 55.36
CA VAL A 575 -15.96 66.58 56.03
C VAL A 575 -14.96 67.02 57.08
N ILE A 576 -14.50 68.27 56.96
CA ILE A 576 -13.52 68.86 57.87
C ILE A 576 -14.17 70.03 58.59
N PHE A 577 -14.04 70.05 59.91
CA PHE A 577 -14.51 71.16 60.74
C PHE A 577 -13.35 71.84 61.47
N ASP A 578 -13.55 73.11 61.79
CA ASP A 578 -12.74 73.85 62.75
C ASP A 578 -13.05 73.39 64.19
N GLY A 579 -12.10 73.53 65.10
CA GLY A 579 -12.25 73.18 66.52
C GLY A 579 -13.40 73.90 67.25
N SER A 580 -13.89 75.01 66.70
CA SER A 580 -15.04 75.77 67.21
C SER A 580 -16.40 75.05 67.07
N ILE A 581 -16.52 74.02 66.22
CA ILE A 581 -17.82 73.37 65.95
C ILE A 581 -18.41 72.64 67.17
N CYS A 582 -17.57 72.00 67.99
CA CYS A 582 -18.01 71.20 69.13
C CYS A 582 -18.67 72.07 70.23
N PRO A 583 -18.04 73.19 70.68
CA PRO A 583 -18.70 74.15 71.56
C PRO A 583 -20.02 74.70 71.01
N MET A 584 -20.10 74.98 69.70
CA MET A 584 -21.29 75.54 69.07
C MET A 584 -22.47 74.57 69.03
N LEU A 585 -22.20 73.30 68.73
CA LEU A 585 -23.22 72.24 68.73
C LEU A 585 -23.56 71.72 70.13
N LYS A 586 -22.74 72.05 71.15
CA LYS A 586 -22.76 71.43 72.50
C LYS A 586 -22.61 69.90 72.44
N LEU A 587 -21.82 69.41 71.49
CA LEU A 587 -21.57 67.99 71.24
C LEU A 587 -20.07 67.67 71.31
N ARG A 588 -19.74 66.41 71.56
CA ARG A 588 -18.38 65.87 71.44
C ARG A 588 -18.09 65.45 70.00
N ALA A 589 -16.80 65.40 69.64
CA ALA A 589 -16.35 65.00 68.30
C ALA A 589 -16.92 63.65 67.82
N ALA A 590 -17.05 62.67 68.72
CA ALA A 590 -17.65 61.36 68.40
C ALA A 590 -19.15 61.46 68.08
N GLU A 591 -19.89 62.30 68.80
CA GLU A 591 -21.33 62.51 68.60
C GLU A 591 -21.60 63.27 67.28
N VAL A 592 -20.72 64.22 66.92
CA VAL A 592 -20.75 64.89 65.62
C VAL A 592 -20.53 63.88 64.49
N LYS A 593 -19.54 63.00 64.62
CA LYS A 593 -19.27 61.94 63.64
C LYS A 593 -20.46 60.99 63.47
N GLU A 594 -21.09 60.58 64.58
CA GLU A 594 -22.27 59.72 64.56
C GLU A 594 -23.45 60.38 63.81
N GLN A 595 -23.67 61.67 64.01
CA GLN A 595 -24.72 62.41 63.32
C GLN A 595 -24.51 62.54 61.80
N LEU A 596 -23.26 62.54 61.32
CA LEU A 596 -22.92 62.58 59.90
C LEU A 596 -23.00 61.21 59.20
N GLY A 597 -23.07 60.13 59.99
CA GLY A 597 -23.23 58.75 59.53
C GLY A 597 -21.92 58.04 59.15
N ASN A 598 -22.00 56.71 59.04
CA ASN A 598 -20.85 55.86 58.70
C ASN A 598 -20.54 55.94 57.20
N GLY A 599 -19.26 56.07 56.83
CA GLY A 599 -18.80 56.05 55.45
C GLY A 599 -18.39 57.41 54.86
N VAL A 600 -18.23 58.43 55.70
CA VAL A 600 -17.55 59.68 55.35
C VAL A 600 -16.23 59.78 56.12
N ILE A 601 -15.22 60.38 55.49
CA ILE A 601 -13.99 60.75 56.19
C ILE A 601 -14.32 61.97 57.05
N PHE A 602 -14.06 61.91 58.34
CA PHE A 602 -14.42 62.96 59.29
C PHE A 602 -13.20 63.42 60.07
N HIS A 603 -13.00 64.73 60.14
CA HIS A 603 -11.89 65.33 60.89
C HIS A 603 -12.31 66.68 61.52
N ILE A 604 -11.89 66.90 62.77
CA ILE A 604 -11.98 68.21 63.43
C ILE A 604 -10.55 68.67 63.71
N VAL A 605 -10.22 69.87 63.24
CA VAL A 605 -8.89 70.47 63.40
C VAL A 605 -8.68 70.95 64.85
N PRO A 606 -7.47 70.82 65.42
CA PRO A 606 -7.19 71.25 66.80
C PRO A 606 -7.42 72.74 67.04
N SER A 607 -7.85 73.10 68.26
CA SER A 607 -8.05 74.49 68.66
C SER A 607 -6.76 75.29 68.51
N ARG A 608 -6.78 76.35 67.67
CA ARG A 608 -5.68 77.24 67.21
C ARG A 608 -5.11 76.95 65.82
N GLN A 609 -5.56 75.91 65.12
CA GLN A 609 -5.24 75.69 63.69
C GLN A 609 -6.48 75.94 62.83
N SER A 610 -6.31 76.58 61.67
CA SER A 610 -7.40 76.84 60.73
C SER A 610 -7.79 75.55 59.99
N ALA A 611 -9.10 75.31 59.84
CA ALA A 611 -9.61 74.23 59.00
C ALA A 611 -9.22 74.40 57.52
N ASP A 612 -9.03 75.64 57.06
CA ASP A 612 -8.79 75.99 55.66
C ASP A 612 -7.53 75.34 55.10
N GLU A 613 -6.42 75.36 55.85
CA GLU A 613 -5.16 74.74 55.44
C GLU A 613 -5.31 73.22 55.29
N THR A 614 -6.06 72.58 56.19
CA THR A 614 -6.29 71.13 56.17
C THR A 614 -7.18 70.73 55.00
N ILE A 615 -8.23 71.51 54.72
CA ILE A 615 -9.14 71.32 53.58
C ILE A 615 -8.37 71.39 52.26
N LEU A 616 -7.59 72.47 52.07
CA LEU A 616 -6.84 72.69 50.83
C LEU A 616 -5.75 71.64 50.64
N ARG A 617 -5.05 71.23 51.71
CA ARG A 617 -4.02 70.19 51.64
C ARG A 617 -4.61 68.83 51.27
N LEU A 618 -5.71 68.43 51.90
CA LEU A 618 -6.36 67.15 51.62
C LEU A 618 -6.87 67.07 50.17
N ALA A 619 -7.39 68.18 49.64
CA ALA A 619 -7.81 68.25 48.24
C ALA A 619 -6.64 68.40 47.26
N ASN A 620 -5.46 68.85 47.69
CA ASN A 620 -4.30 69.02 46.82
C ASN A 620 -3.68 67.68 46.40
N ASP A 621 -3.68 66.69 47.30
CA ASP A 621 -3.04 65.38 47.09
C ASP A 621 -3.73 64.51 46.01
N ASP A 622 -4.97 64.85 45.65
CA ASP A 622 -5.76 64.12 44.65
C ASP A 622 -6.27 65.10 43.56
N PRO A 623 -5.87 64.94 42.29
CA PRO A 623 -6.32 65.80 41.19
C PRO A 623 -7.83 65.71 40.93
N HIS A 624 -8.49 64.64 41.39
CA HIS A 624 -9.93 64.41 41.29
C HIS A 624 -10.70 64.89 42.53
N ALA A 625 -10.03 65.57 43.46
CA ALA A 625 -10.64 66.15 44.65
C ALA A 625 -11.07 67.60 44.47
N PHE A 626 -12.30 67.92 44.86
CA PHE A 626 -12.87 69.27 44.81
C PHE A 626 -13.36 69.69 46.19
N VAL A 627 -13.23 70.98 46.51
CA VAL A 627 -13.63 71.53 47.80
C VAL A 627 -15.02 72.13 47.74
N LEU A 628 -15.92 71.72 48.63
CA LEU A 628 -17.25 72.33 48.80
C LEU A 628 -17.21 73.35 49.94
N SER A 629 -17.23 74.63 49.61
CA SER A 629 -17.28 75.75 50.56
C SER A 629 -17.81 76.99 49.85
N ASN A 630 -18.32 78.00 50.56
CA ASN A 630 -18.60 79.34 50.06
C ASN A 630 -17.44 80.33 50.29
N ASP A 631 -16.39 79.94 51.02
CA ASP A 631 -15.20 80.76 51.18
C ASP A 631 -14.32 80.74 49.91
N ARG A 632 -13.83 81.91 49.50
CA ARG A 632 -12.89 82.05 48.39
C ARG A 632 -11.46 81.69 48.77
N PHE A 633 -11.19 81.43 50.04
CA PHE A 633 -9.84 81.15 50.57
C PHE A 633 -8.85 82.21 50.07
N ARG A 634 -9.24 83.50 50.16
CA ARG A 634 -8.46 84.62 49.59
C ARG A 634 -7.06 84.74 50.22
N GLU A 635 -6.90 84.18 51.41
CA GLU A 635 -5.66 84.12 52.18
C GLU A 635 -4.68 83.06 51.65
N TYR A 636 -5.14 82.14 50.78
CA TYR A 636 -4.35 81.05 50.19
C TYR A 636 -4.35 81.07 48.64
N PRO A 637 -3.97 82.19 47.99
CA PRO A 637 -3.96 82.31 46.52
C PRO A 637 -2.95 81.37 45.83
N GLU A 638 -1.94 80.88 46.57
CA GLU A 638 -0.93 79.93 46.10
C GLU A 638 -1.43 78.47 46.01
N SER A 639 -2.57 78.15 46.63
CA SER A 639 -3.11 76.79 46.64
C SER A 639 -3.51 76.34 45.23
N PRO A 640 -3.02 75.18 44.74
CA PRO A 640 -3.41 74.65 43.43
C PRO A 640 -4.92 74.42 43.30
N VAL A 641 -5.60 74.07 44.40
CA VAL A 641 -7.06 73.93 44.45
C VAL A 641 -7.76 75.24 44.08
N VAL A 642 -7.25 76.37 44.57
CA VAL A 642 -7.79 77.71 44.30
C VAL A 642 -7.43 78.18 42.88
N GLN A 643 -6.17 78.00 42.46
CA GLN A 643 -5.69 78.40 41.13
C GLN A 643 -6.38 77.65 39.99
N GLN A 644 -6.65 76.35 40.19
CA GLN A 644 -7.30 75.49 39.20
C GLN A 644 -8.84 75.61 39.24
N GLY A 645 -9.39 76.40 40.17
CA GLY A 645 -10.83 76.59 40.31
C GLY A 645 -11.57 75.32 40.74
N ARG A 646 -10.97 74.50 41.61
CA ARG A 646 -11.56 73.27 42.17
C ARG A 646 -12.45 73.55 43.39
N LEU A 647 -13.08 74.72 43.43
CA LEU A 647 -14.01 75.15 44.48
C LEU A 647 -15.45 75.04 43.98
N ILE A 648 -16.27 74.30 44.72
CA ILE A 648 -17.70 74.12 44.49
C ILE A 648 -18.47 74.94 45.53
N ARG A 649 -19.42 75.76 45.05
CA ARG A 649 -20.26 76.62 45.89
C ARG A 649 -21.60 75.95 46.20
N HIS A 650 -22.17 76.32 47.33
CA HIS A 650 -23.50 75.89 47.73
C HIS A 650 -24.38 77.07 48.13
N GLU A 651 -25.68 76.95 47.97
CA GLU A 651 -26.65 77.95 48.42
C GLU A 651 -27.60 77.29 49.41
N ILE A 652 -27.87 77.95 50.54
CA ILE A 652 -28.88 77.50 51.50
C ILE A 652 -30.01 78.51 51.51
N VAL A 653 -31.19 78.09 51.07
CA VAL A 653 -32.38 78.95 50.95
C VAL A 653 -33.61 78.13 51.33
N ASP A 654 -34.45 78.68 52.21
CA ASP A 654 -35.76 78.13 52.58
C ASP A 654 -35.73 76.64 53.01
N GLY A 655 -34.78 76.28 53.88
CA GLY A 655 -34.61 74.90 54.35
C GLY A 655 -34.13 73.92 53.27
N GLN A 656 -33.48 74.43 52.22
CA GLN A 656 -32.92 73.61 51.14
C GLN A 656 -31.45 73.98 50.90
N MET A 657 -30.62 72.97 50.69
CA MET A 657 -29.23 73.15 50.24
C MET A 657 -29.14 72.79 48.75
N LEU A 658 -28.63 73.74 47.97
CA LEU A 658 -28.48 73.67 46.53
C LEU A 658 -26.99 73.67 46.19
N VAL A 659 -26.50 72.59 45.57
CA VAL A 659 -25.16 72.54 44.99
C VAL A 659 -25.33 72.46 43.48
N ARG A 660 -25.44 73.64 42.85
CA ARG A 660 -25.85 73.76 41.44
C ARG A 660 -24.93 73.02 40.48
N SER A 661 -23.60 73.10 40.68
CA SER A 661 -22.63 72.44 39.80
C SER A 661 -22.70 70.91 39.88
N LEU A 662 -23.11 70.36 41.03
CA LEU A 662 -23.36 68.94 41.21
C LEU A 662 -24.83 68.57 40.93
N GLY A 663 -25.68 69.55 40.60
CA GLY A 663 -27.12 69.42 40.41
C GLY A 663 -27.84 68.77 41.59
N ILE A 664 -27.38 69.04 42.81
CA ILE A 664 -27.95 68.49 44.04
C ILE A 664 -28.87 69.52 44.67
N GLN A 665 -30.05 69.05 45.07
CA GLN A 665 -31.02 69.81 45.83
C GLN A 665 -31.55 68.91 46.94
N VAL A 666 -31.22 69.23 48.18
CA VAL A 666 -31.66 68.47 49.35
C VAL A 666 -32.47 69.36 50.28
N LYS A 667 -33.60 68.84 50.77
CA LYS A 667 -34.41 69.51 51.79
C LYS A 667 -33.97 69.06 53.17
N PHE A 668 -33.82 69.99 54.09
CA PHE A 668 -33.52 69.71 55.48
C PHE A 668 -34.44 70.52 56.39
N ARG A 669 -34.70 70.02 57.61
CA ARG A 669 -35.41 70.78 58.64
C ARG A 669 -34.36 71.36 59.56
N ALA A 670 -34.27 72.68 59.62
CA ALA A 670 -33.50 73.35 60.68
C ALA A 670 -34.13 72.99 62.03
N ALA A 671 -33.32 72.66 63.02
CA ALA A 671 -33.82 72.48 64.38
C ALA A 671 -34.36 73.82 64.87
N GLU A 672 -35.58 73.86 65.40
CA GLU A 672 -36.15 75.06 66.01
C GLU A 672 -35.20 75.55 67.11
N ALA A 673 -34.72 76.79 66.97
CA ALA A 673 -33.89 77.44 67.97
C ALA A 673 -34.69 77.52 69.29
N SER A 674 -34.21 76.86 70.33
CA SER A 674 -34.68 77.07 71.71
C SER A 674 -33.90 78.19 72.37
#